data_AF-A0A8C6AJ60-F1
#
_entry.id   AF-A0A8C6AJ60-F1
#
_cell.length_a   1.000
_cell.length_b   1.000
_cell.length_c   1.000
_cell.angle_alpha   90.00
_cell.angle_beta   90.00
_cell.angle_gamma   90.00
#
_symmetry.space_group_name_H-M   'P 1'
#
loop_
_entity.id
_entity.type
_entity.pdbx_description
1 polymer ?
#
loop_
_entity_poly.entity_id
_entity_poly.type
_entity_poly.pdbx_seq_one_letter_code
_entity_poly.pdbx_strand_id
1 'polypeptide(L)'
;MAAAPAAAGSGVGRGRRAAATVAAWGGWGGRPRPGNILLQLRQGQLTGRGLVRAVQFTETFLTERDKQSKWSGIPQLLLKLYATSHLHSDFIECQNILKEISPLLSMEAMAFVTEERKLTQETTYPNTYIFDLFGGVDLLVEILMRPTISIRGQKLKISDEMSKDCLSILYNTCVCTEGVTKRLAEKNDFVIFLFTLMTSKKTFLQTATLIEDILGVKKEMIRLDEVPNLSSLVSNFDQQQLANFCRILAVTISEMDTGNDDKHTLLAKNAQQKKSLSLGPSAAEINQAALLSIPGFVERLCKLATRKVSESTGTASFLQELEEWYTWLDNALVLDALMRVANEESEHNQASIVLPPPGASEENGLPHTSPRTQLPQSMKIMHEIMYKLEVLYVLCVLLMGRQRNQVHRMIAEFKLIPGLNNLFDKLIWRKHSASALVLHGHNQNCDCSPDITLKIQFLRLLQSFSDHHENKYLLLNNQELNELSAISLKANIPEVEAVLNTDRSLVCDGKRGLLTRLLQVMKKEPAESSFRFWQARAVESFLRGTTSYADQMFLLKRGLLEHILYCIVDSECKSRDVLQSYFDLLGELMKFNVDAFKRFNKYINTDAKFQVFLKQINSSLVDSNMLVRCVTLSLDRFENQVDMKVAEVLSECRLLAYISQVPTQMSFLFRLINIIHVQTLTQENVSCLNTSLVILMLARRKERLPLYLRLLQRMEHSKKYPGFLLNNFHNLLRFWQQHYLHKDKDSTCLENSSCISFSYWKETVSILLNPDRQSPSALVSYIEEPYMDIDRDFTEE
;
A
#
# COMPACT_ATOMS: atom_id res chain seq x y z
N MET A 1 33.03 11.41 -33.57
CA MET A 1 32.59 11.82 -34.93
C MET A 1 31.28 12.57 -34.74
N ALA A 2 31.33 13.90 -34.74
CA ALA A 2 31.14 14.76 -35.92
C ALA A 2 29.67 14.70 -36.41
N ALA A 3 28.92 15.78 -36.58
CA ALA A 3 29.11 17.20 -36.31
C ALA A 3 27.71 17.86 -36.47
N ALA A 4 27.42 18.92 -35.73
CA ALA A 4 26.47 19.96 -36.17
C ALA A 4 27.21 20.88 -37.19
N PRO A 5 26.66 22.02 -37.68
CA PRO A 5 25.32 22.44 -38.13
C PRO A 5 25.37 23.23 -39.48
N ALA A 6 24.24 23.74 -40.01
CA ALA A 6 24.14 24.99 -40.82
C ALA A 6 22.64 25.33 -41.04
N ALA A 7 22.02 26.46 -40.67
CA ALA A 7 22.31 27.91 -40.73
C ALA A 7 21.90 28.61 -42.05
N ALA A 8 20.82 29.43 -41.98
CA ALA A 8 20.60 30.75 -42.61
C ALA A 8 19.14 31.18 -42.25
N GLY A 9 18.82 32.27 -41.52
CA GLY A 9 19.23 33.68 -41.67
C GLY A 9 18.20 34.37 -42.58
N SER A 10 17.18 35.10 -42.09
CA SER A 10 17.19 36.52 -41.69
C SER A 10 15.78 36.91 -41.18
N GLY A 11 15.51 37.81 -40.24
CA GLY A 11 16.34 38.71 -39.46
C GLY A 11 15.47 39.65 -38.60
N VAL A 12 16.06 40.10 -37.49
CA VAL A 12 15.89 41.41 -36.80
C VAL A 12 14.51 41.72 -36.17
N GLY A 13 14.36 42.05 -34.88
CA GLY A 13 15.33 42.55 -33.90
C GLY A 13 14.86 42.45 -32.43
N ARG A 14 15.87 42.47 -31.57
CA ARG A 14 15.87 42.33 -30.10
C ARG A 14 15.43 43.61 -29.36
N GLY A 15 15.07 43.45 -28.08
CA GLY A 15 15.40 44.43 -27.02
C GLY A 15 14.40 44.45 -25.86
N ARG A 16 14.54 43.61 -24.84
CA ARG A 16 15.20 43.81 -23.52
C ARG A 16 14.49 44.76 -22.53
N ARG A 17 14.46 44.28 -21.28
CA ARG A 17 13.86 44.84 -20.06
C ARG A 17 14.51 46.12 -19.54
N ALA A 18 13.69 46.81 -18.74
CA ALA A 18 13.95 47.62 -17.52
C ALA A 18 14.33 49.11 -17.67
N ALA A 19 13.45 50.00 -17.20
CA ALA A 19 13.63 50.77 -15.95
C ALA A 19 12.48 51.79 -15.69
N ALA A 20 12.07 51.87 -14.42
CA ALA A 20 11.67 53.04 -13.61
C ALA A 20 10.81 54.19 -14.19
N THR A 21 9.65 54.39 -13.54
CA THR A 21 8.99 55.65 -13.10
C THR A 21 9.36 56.99 -13.75
N VAL A 22 8.34 57.74 -14.22
CA VAL A 22 7.91 59.08 -13.71
C VAL A 22 6.62 59.49 -14.44
N ALA A 23 5.72 60.14 -13.70
CA ALA A 23 4.40 60.61 -14.11
C ALA A 23 4.39 61.62 -15.27
N ALA A 24 3.36 61.56 -16.10
CA ALA A 24 2.84 62.71 -16.83
C ALA A 24 1.30 62.60 -16.89
N TRP A 25 0.64 63.57 -16.26
CA TRP A 25 -0.80 63.80 -16.38
C TRP A 25 -1.17 64.20 -17.81
N GLY A 26 -2.33 63.75 -18.28
CA GLY A 26 -3.02 64.35 -19.43
C GLY A 26 -3.94 63.38 -20.17
N GLY A 27 -5.24 63.69 -20.18
CA GLY A 27 -6.20 63.11 -21.14
C GLY A 27 -7.35 62.31 -20.50
N TRP A 28 -8.41 63.02 -20.14
CA TRP A 28 -9.70 62.46 -19.77
C TRP A 28 -10.37 61.72 -20.94
N GLY A 29 -11.13 60.65 -20.65
CA GLY A 29 -12.31 60.32 -21.45
C GLY A 29 -12.47 58.88 -21.96
N GLY A 30 -12.29 57.88 -21.11
CA GLY A 30 -12.74 56.52 -21.43
C GLY A 30 -12.92 55.68 -20.17
N ARG A 31 -14.16 55.56 -19.67
CA ARG A 31 -14.47 54.63 -18.57
C ARG A 31 -14.06 53.21 -19.01
N PRO A 32 -13.31 52.43 -18.21
CA PRO A 32 -13.16 51.01 -18.47
C PRO A 32 -14.57 50.39 -18.40
N ARG A 33 -14.96 49.61 -19.41
CA ARG A 33 -16.21 48.82 -19.33
C ARG A 33 -16.17 48.01 -18.03
N PRO A 34 -17.26 47.97 -17.23
CA PRO A 34 -17.28 47.13 -16.04
C PRO A 34 -17.09 45.69 -16.50
N GLY A 35 -15.99 45.06 -16.08
CA GLY A 35 -15.75 43.65 -16.35
C GLY A 35 -16.89 42.80 -15.79
N ASN A 36 -17.12 41.62 -16.38
CA ASN A 36 -18.08 40.66 -15.84
C ASN A 36 -17.78 40.42 -14.35
N ILE A 37 -18.75 40.69 -13.48
CA ILE A 37 -18.60 40.58 -12.02
C ILE A 37 -18.08 39.21 -11.58
N LEU A 38 -18.48 38.14 -12.29
CA LEU A 38 -18.02 36.79 -12.00
C LEU A 38 -16.52 36.64 -12.31
N LEU A 39 -16.03 37.26 -13.38
CA LEU A 39 -14.60 37.30 -13.71
C LEU A 39 -13.81 38.14 -12.70
N GLN A 40 -14.37 39.26 -12.25
CA GLN A 40 -13.74 40.09 -11.22
C GLN A 40 -13.63 39.37 -9.87
N LEU A 41 -14.69 38.65 -9.47
CA LEU A 41 -14.69 37.82 -8.27
C LEU A 41 -13.66 36.69 -8.38
N ARG A 42 -13.64 35.98 -9.52
CA ARG A 42 -12.69 34.89 -9.73
C ARG A 42 -11.25 35.39 -9.75
N GLN A 43 -10.99 36.53 -10.39
CA GLN A 43 -9.67 37.17 -10.38
C GLN A 43 -9.28 37.66 -8.98
N GLY A 44 -10.24 38.18 -8.21
CA GLY A 44 -10.01 38.55 -6.82
C GLY A 44 -9.65 37.36 -5.94
N GLN A 45 -10.33 36.23 -6.09
CA GLN A 45 -10.00 34.99 -5.37
C GLN A 45 -8.60 34.48 -5.70
N LEU A 46 -8.16 34.58 -6.96
CA LEU A 46 -6.83 34.15 -7.40
C LEU A 46 -5.71 35.09 -6.95
N THR A 47 -5.98 36.40 -6.91
CA THR A 47 -4.96 37.42 -6.62
C THR A 47 -4.95 37.90 -5.17
N GLY A 48 -5.99 37.57 -4.40
CA GLY A 48 -6.26 38.14 -3.08
C GLY A 48 -6.58 39.65 -3.09
N ARG A 49 -6.84 40.24 -4.27
CA ARG A 49 -7.03 41.69 -4.44
C ARG A 49 -8.32 41.99 -5.18
N GLY A 50 -9.12 42.93 -4.66
CA GLY A 50 -10.39 43.34 -5.27
C GLY A 50 -11.61 42.66 -4.65
N LEU A 51 -12.58 42.29 -5.49
CA LEU A 51 -13.83 41.66 -5.05
C LEU A 51 -13.60 40.16 -4.82
N VAL A 52 -13.95 39.68 -3.63
CA VAL A 52 -13.73 38.30 -3.16
C VAL A 52 -14.92 37.73 -2.38
N ARG A 53 -15.84 38.57 -1.88
CA ARG A 53 -16.97 38.16 -1.03
C ARG A 53 -18.27 38.90 -1.36
N ALA A 54 -19.41 38.29 -1.06
CA ALA A 54 -20.74 38.91 -1.19
C ALA A 54 -20.86 40.25 -0.44
N VAL A 55 -20.18 40.38 0.71
CA VAL A 55 -20.25 41.55 1.60
C VAL A 55 -19.69 42.84 0.99
N GLN A 56 -18.95 42.71 -0.12
CA GLN A 56 -18.39 43.86 -0.83
C GLN A 56 -19.38 44.47 -1.83
N PHE A 57 -20.59 43.91 -1.93
CA PHE A 57 -21.69 44.43 -2.75
C PHE A 57 -22.84 44.94 -1.89
N THR A 58 -23.63 45.86 -2.45
CA THR A 58 -24.88 46.28 -1.79
C THR A 58 -25.96 45.20 -1.96
N GLU A 59 -26.81 45.03 -0.95
CA GLU A 59 -27.92 44.08 -0.98
C GLU A 59 -28.86 44.32 -2.17
N THR A 60 -29.09 45.60 -2.49
CA THR A 60 -29.87 46.02 -3.66
C THR A 60 -29.29 45.51 -4.96
N PHE A 61 -27.97 45.61 -5.12
CA PHE A 61 -27.26 45.17 -6.32
C PHE A 61 -27.30 43.64 -6.46
N LEU A 62 -27.07 42.90 -5.37
CA LEU A 62 -27.15 41.44 -5.37
C LEU A 62 -28.55 40.96 -5.74
N THR A 63 -29.59 41.60 -5.20
CA THR A 63 -30.99 41.25 -5.47
C THR A 63 -31.39 41.47 -6.92
N GLU A 64 -30.93 42.55 -7.54
CA GLU A 64 -31.18 42.81 -8.96
C GLU A 64 -30.47 41.77 -9.86
N ARG A 65 -29.22 41.45 -9.52
CA ARG A 65 -28.39 40.51 -10.31
C ARG A 65 -28.79 39.06 -10.15
N ASP A 66 -29.20 38.65 -8.96
CA ASP A 66 -29.69 37.30 -8.68
C ASP A 66 -30.95 36.98 -9.48
N LYS A 67 -31.90 37.93 -9.59
CA LYS A 67 -33.08 37.78 -10.45
C LYS A 67 -32.74 37.59 -11.93
N GLN A 68 -31.72 38.31 -12.42
CA GLN A 68 -31.28 38.22 -13.81
C GLN A 68 -30.48 36.95 -14.10
N SER A 69 -29.66 36.51 -13.14
CA SER A 69 -28.65 35.46 -13.33
C SER A 69 -29.04 34.11 -12.71
N LYS A 70 -30.19 34.05 -12.03
CA LYS A 70 -30.75 32.88 -11.35
C LYS A 70 -29.77 32.25 -10.35
N TRP A 71 -29.20 33.04 -9.44
CA TRP A 71 -28.26 32.55 -8.41
C TRP A 71 -28.96 31.94 -7.18
N SER A 72 -30.27 31.69 -7.26
CA SER A 72 -31.07 31.06 -6.21
C SER A 72 -30.99 31.78 -4.85
N GLY A 73 -30.70 33.09 -4.83
CA GLY A 73 -30.57 33.87 -3.59
C GLY A 73 -29.30 33.62 -2.76
N ILE A 74 -28.37 32.81 -3.26
CA ILE A 74 -27.16 32.40 -2.52
C ILE A 74 -26.32 33.61 -2.04
N PRO A 75 -26.02 34.62 -2.88
CA PRO A 75 -25.22 35.77 -2.43
C PRO A 75 -25.87 36.56 -1.28
N GLN A 76 -27.20 36.65 -1.26
CA GLN A 76 -27.95 37.34 -0.21
C GLN A 76 -27.96 36.52 1.08
N LEU A 77 -28.10 35.19 0.98
CA LEU A 77 -27.95 34.29 2.12
C LEU A 77 -26.53 34.38 2.71
N LEU A 78 -25.49 34.48 1.87
CA LEU A 78 -24.11 34.71 2.32
C LEU A 78 -23.91 36.06 3.00
N LEU A 79 -24.55 37.13 2.50
CA LEU A 79 -24.53 38.45 3.12
C LEU A 79 -25.15 38.40 4.53
N LYS A 80 -26.32 37.76 4.67
CA LYS A 80 -26.99 37.55 5.96
C LYS A 80 -26.16 36.67 6.89
N LEU A 81 -25.58 35.59 6.37
CA LEU A 81 -24.72 34.69 7.14
C LEU A 81 -23.49 35.44 7.67
N TYR A 82 -22.87 36.30 6.86
CA TYR A 82 -21.76 37.12 7.32
C TYR A 82 -22.17 38.11 8.42
N ALA A 83 -23.29 38.81 8.26
CA ALA A 83 -23.77 39.78 9.24
C ALA A 83 -24.12 39.12 10.59
N THR A 84 -24.74 37.94 10.53
CA THR A 84 -25.16 37.18 11.71
C THR A 84 -24.02 36.41 12.35
N SER A 85 -22.98 36.08 11.61
CA SER A 85 -21.80 35.39 12.13
C SER A 85 -20.75 36.36 12.65
N HIS A 86 -21.02 37.19 13.64
CA HIS A 86 -19.95 37.93 14.36
C HIS A 86 -19.45 37.13 15.57
N LEU A 87 -18.34 37.54 16.19
CA LEU A 87 -17.67 36.77 17.27
C LEU A 87 -18.56 36.45 18.49
N HIS A 88 -19.64 37.20 18.72
CA HIS A 88 -20.55 37.06 19.87
C HIS A 88 -21.96 36.57 19.49
N SER A 89 -22.17 36.10 18.25
CA SER A 89 -23.47 35.61 17.81
C SER A 89 -23.90 34.34 18.54
N ASP A 90 -25.19 34.16 18.83
CA ASP A 90 -25.71 32.92 19.42
C ASP A 90 -25.75 31.72 18.44
N PHE A 91 -25.36 31.98 17.19
CA PHE A 91 -25.30 31.04 16.07
C PHE A 91 -26.64 30.40 15.66
N ILE A 92 -27.77 30.67 16.33
CA ILE A 92 -29.09 30.14 15.97
C ILE A 92 -29.51 30.69 14.61
N GLU A 93 -29.39 32.00 14.42
CA GLU A 93 -29.75 32.65 13.16
C GLU A 93 -28.84 32.20 12.01
N CYS A 94 -27.54 32.07 12.26
CA CYS A 94 -26.61 31.48 11.31
C CYS A 94 -27.03 30.07 10.91
N GLN A 95 -27.52 29.26 11.85
CA GLN A 95 -27.87 27.87 11.60
C GLN A 95 -29.12 27.78 10.72
N ASN A 96 -30.11 28.65 10.96
CA ASN A 96 -31.29 28.73 10.11
C ASN A 96 -30.91 29.08 8.67
N ILE A 97 -29.98 30.02 8.48
CA ILE A 97 -29.47 30.38 7.15
C ILE A 97 -28.75 29.20 6.48
N LEU A 98 -27.93 28.43 7.23
CA LEU A 98 -27.28 27.24 6.67
C LEU A 98 -28.29 26.16 6.26
N LYS A 99 -29.39 26.00 7.01
CA LYS A 99 -30.49 25.09 6.66
C LYS A 99 -31.24 25.51 5.40
N GLU A 100 -31.28 26.81 5.08
CA GLU A 100 -31.78 27.32 3.81
C GLU A 100 -30.81 27.06 2.65
N ILE A 101 -29.50 27.20 2.90
CA ILE A 101 -28.44 26.98 1.90
C ILE A 101 -28.26 25.50 1.55
N SER A 102 -28.28 24.61 2.55
CA SER A 102 -27.92 23.19 2.39
C SER A 102 -28.72 22.44 1.31
N PRO A 103 -30.07 22.54 1.24
CA PRO A 103 -30.87 21.88 0.20
C PRO A 103 -30.53 22.36 -1.22
N LEU A 104 -30.17 23.64 -1.38
CA LEU A 104 -29.82 24.22 -2.70
C LEU A 104 -28.55 23.61 -3.29
N LEU A 105 -27.64 23.14 -2.42
CA LEU A 105 -26.36 22.56 -2.79
C LEU A 105 -26.40 21.03 -2.84
N SER A 106 -27.20 20.40 -1.95
CA SER A 106 -27.26 18.95 -1.81
C SER A 106 -27.90 18.26 -3.01
N MET A 107 -28.96 18.84 -3.60
CA MET A 107 -29.61 18.26 -4.78
C MET A 107 -28.66 18.21 -5.99
N GLU A 108 -27.80 19.22 -6.13
CA GLU A 108 -26.82 19.32 -7.20
C GLU A 108 -25.68 18.31 -7.00
N ALA A 109 -25.19 18.16 -5.77
CA ALA A 109 -24.20 17.14 -5.43
C ALA A 109 -24.71 15.71 -5.67
N MET A 110 -25.98 15.44 -5.36
CA MET A 110 -26.59 14.14 -5.62
C MET A 110 -26.69 13.85 -7.13
N ALA A 111 -27.14 14.81 -7.94
CA ALA A 111 -27.22 14.65 -9.39
C ALA A 111 -25.84 14.41 -10.04
N PHE A 112 -24.80 15.10 -9.54
CA PHE A 112 -23.44 14.97 -10.04
C PHE A 112 -22.81 13.59 -9.78
N VAL A 113 -23.19 12.92 -8.68
CA VAL A 113 -22.69 11.58 -8.32
C VAL A 113 -23.46 10.47 -9.05
N THR A 114 -24.73 10.70 -9.42
CA THR A 114 -25.60 9.67 -10.02
C THR A 114 -25.55 9.57 -11.55
N GLU A 115 -25.23 10.66 -12.26
CA GLU A 115 -25.28 10.66 -13.74
C GLU A 115 -23.87 10.54 -14.34
N GLU A 116 -23.66 9.52 -15.19
CA GLU A 116 -22.53 9.50 -16.13
C GLU A 116 -22.50 10.82 -16.89
N ARG A 117 -21.38 11.55 -16.81
CA ARG A 117 -21.11 12.86 -17.42
C ARG A 117 -21.72 13.00 -18.84
N LYS A 118 -23.01 13.31 -18.93
CA LYS A 118 -23.63 13.74 -20.18
C LYS A 118 -23.40 15.23 -20.27
N LEU A 119 -22.59 15.62 -21.25
CA LEU A 119 -22.52 16.98 -21.73
C LEU A 119 -23.94 17.42 -22.14
N THR A 120 -24.62 18.14 -21.27
CA THR A 120 -25.74 18.98 -21.64
C THR A 120 -25.36 20.42 -21.31
N GLN A 121 -25.08 21.17 -22.38
CA GLN A 121 -25.00 22.63 -22.34
C GLN A 121 -26.34 23.19 -21.89
N GLU A 122 -26.34 23.97 -20.81
CA GLU A 122 -27.00 25.27 -20.76
C GLU A 122 -26.35 26.10 -19.65
N THR A 123 -26.00 27.35 -19.97
CA THR A 123 -25.19 28.27 -19.16
C THR A 123 -25.91 28.74 -17.90
N THR A 124 -26.02 27.88 -16.89
CA THR A 124 -26.31 28.27 -15.51
C THR A 124 -25.16 27.76 -14.65
N TYR A 125 -24.47 28.66 -13.95
CA TYR A 125 -23.40 28.26 -13.04
C TYR A 125 -23.98 27.41 -11.90
N PRO A 126 -23.33 26.29 -11.54
CA PRO A 126 -23.75 25.47 -10.40
C PRO A 126 -23.96 26.30 -9.12
N ASN A 127 -24.95 25.94 -8.30
CA ASN A 127 -25.19 26.63 -7.02
C ASN A 127 -23.94 26.54 -6.12
N THR A 128 -23.25 25.39 -6.14
CA THR A 128 -21.97 25.15 -5.47
C THR A 128 -20.87 26.08 -5.96
N TYR A 129 -20.78 26.32 -7.27
CA TYR A 129 -19.83 27.27 -7.84
C TYR A 129 -20.16 28.71 -7.43
N ILE A 130 -21.43 29.11 -7.44
CA ILE A 130 -21.86 30.45 -7.00
C ILE A 130 -21.56 30.64 -5.51
N PHE A 131 -21.85 29.65 -4.68
CA PHE A 131 -21.55 29.67 -3.26
C PHE A 131 -20.04 29.90 -3.01
N ASP A 132 -19.18 29.16 -3.70
CA ASP A 132 -17.73 29.33 -3.62
C ASP A 132 -17.28 30.71 -4.12
N LEU A 133 -17.75 31.14 -5.30
CA LEU A 133 -17.35 32.39 -5.94
C LEU A 133 -17.61 33.64 -5.09
N PHE A 134 -18.70 33.63 -4.31
CA PHE A 134 -19.07 34.72 -3.40
C PHE A 134 -18.45 34.58 -2.00
N GLY A 135 -17.48 33.68 -1.82
CA GLY A 135 -16.69 33.53 -0.60
C GLY A 135 -17.33 32.65 0.47
N GLY A 136 -18.30 31.81 0.12
CA GLY A 136 -19.00 30.93 1.05
C GLY A 136 -18.09 29.91 1.71
N VAL A 137 -17.16 29.31 0.97
CA VAL A 137 -16.20 28.33 1.52
C VAL A 137 -15.30 28.97 2.57
N ASP A 138 -14.71 30.14 2.28
CA ASP A 138 -13.86 30.85 3.24
C ASP A 138 -14.64 31.27 4.48
N LEU A 139 -15.89 31.73 4.32
CA LEU A 139 -16.76 32.10 5.43
C LEU A 139 -17.09 30.89 6.32
N LEU A 140 -17.39 29.71 5.74
CA LEU A 140 -17.64 28.50 6.53
C LEU A 140 -16.40 28.03 7.28
N VAL A 141 -15.22 28.08 6.65
CA VAL A 141 -13.95 27.79 7.33
C VAL A 141 -13.74 28.75 8.50
N GLU A 142 -13.98 30.06 8.30
CA GLU A 142 -13.89 31.07 9.35
C GLU A 142 -14.88 30.82 10.49
N ILE A 143 -16.13 30.45 10.19
CA ILE A 143 -17.15 30.10 11.19
C ILE A 143 -16.69 28.87 11.97
N LEU A 144 -16.36 27.77 11.29
CA LEU A 144 -15.93 26.51 11.91
C LEU A 144 -14.72 26.71 12.83
N MET A 145 -13.74 27.51 12.41
CA MET A 145 -12.49 27.71 13.15
C MET A 145 -12.61 28.64 14.37
N ARG A 146 -13.74 29.34 14.60
CA ARG A 146 -13.86 30.28 15.74
C ARG A 146 -13.55 29.72 17.12
N PRO A 147 -13.85 28.45 17.45
CA PRO A 147 -13.48 27.88 18.74
C PRO A 147 -11.98 27.88 19.02
N THR A 148 -11.13 28.08 18.01
CA THR A 148 -9.68 28.26 18.17
C THR A 148 -9.30 29.65 18.71
N ILE A 149 -10.19 30.63 18.61
CA ILE A 149 -10.00 32.00 19.10
C ILE A 149 -10.42 32.06 20.56
N SER A 150 -9.52 32.50 21.44
CA SER A 150 -9.84 32.76 22.86
C SER A 150 -10.02 34.26 23.10
N ILE A 151 -11.14 34.62 23.73
CA ILE A 151 -11.43 36.00 24.17
C ILE A 151 -11.58 35.98 25.68
N ARG A 152 -10.73 36.72 26.40
CA ARG A 152 -10.72 36.81 27.87
C ARG A 152 -10.67 35.44 28.59
N GLY A 153 -9.98 34.46 28.01
CA GLY A 153 -9.82 33.13 28.60
C GLY A 153 -11.00 32.17 28.40
N GLN A 154 -12.09 32.59 27.76
CA GLN A 154 -13.17 31.70 27.33
C GLN A 154 -13.01 31.35 25.84
N LYS A 155 -13.13 30.06 25.52
CA LYS A 155 -13.23 29.57 24.14
C LYS A 155 -14.66 29.71 23.65
N LEU A 156 -14.82 30.22 22.43
CA LEU A 156 -16.11 30.23 21.76
C LEU A 156 -16.57 28.78 21.50
N LYS A 157 -17.85 28.49 21.74
CA LYS A 157 -18.45 27.18 21.46
C LYS A 157 -19.38 27.30 20.26
N ILE A 158 -19.23 26.39 19.31
CA ILE A 158 -20.18 26.17 18.22
C ILE A 158 -20.91 24.87 18.53
N SER A 159 -22.21 24.80 18.21
CA SER A 159 -22.98 23.57 18.40
C SER A 159 -22.56 22.49 17.39
N ASP A 160 -22.70 21.22 17.78
CA ASP A 160 -22.42 20.11 16.88
C ASP A 160 -23.31 20.14 15.63
N GLU A 161 -24.56 20.58 15.76
CA GLU A 161 -25.50 20.66 14.64
C GLU A 161 -25.08 21.74 13.64
N MET A 162 -24.62 22.90 14.13
CA MET A 162 -24.05 23.93 13.28
C MET A 162 -22.79 23.43 12.55
N SER A 163 -21.91 22.75 13.27
CA SER A 163 -20.66 22.21 12.69
C SER A 163 -20.97 21.19 11.60
N LYS A 164 -21.96 20.32 11.84
CA LYS A 164 -22.46 19.34 10.87
C LYS A 164 -23.04 20.02 9.62
N ASP A 165 -23.86 21.05 9.77
CA ASP A 165 -24.42 21.82 8.65
C ASP A 165 -23.29 22.46 7.80
N CYS A 166 -22.28 23.06 8.45
CA CYS A 166 -21.11 23.62 7.77
C CYS A 166 -20.31 22.53 7.01
N LEU A 167 -20.01 21.40 7.65
CA LEU A 167 -19.25 20.30 7.06
C LEU A 167 -19.98 19.69 5.85
N SER A 168 -21.30 19.53 5.94
CA SER A 168 -22.13 19.04 4.84
C SER A 168 -22.05 19.95 3.61
N ILE A 169 -22.18 21.27 3.82
CA ILE A 169 -22.07 22.26 2.74
C ILE A 169 -20.67 22.27 2.13
N LEU A 170 -19.62 22.21 2.97
CA LEU A 170 -18.24 22.13 2.50
C LEU A 170 -17.99 20.88 1.66
N TYR A 171 -18.46 19.72 2.11
CA TYR A 171 -18.36 18.45 1.37
C TYR A 171 -19.04 18.55 0.00
N ASN A 172 -20.30 18.98 -0.05
CA ASN A 172 -21.03 19.15 -1.33
C ASN A 172 -20.31 20.10 -2.29
N THR A 173 -19.70 21.17 -1.75
CA THR A 173 -18.94 22.12 -2.56
C THR A 173 -17.63 21.51 -3.07
N CYS A 174 -16.94 20.67 -2.28
CA CYS A 174 -15.75 19.95 -2.69
C CYS A 174 -16.03 18.95 -3.81
N VAL A 175 -17.17 18.26 -3.77
CA VAL A 175 -17.60 17.29 -4.79
C VAL A 175 -17.89 17.97 -6.13
N CYS A 176 -18.61 19.09 -6.11
CA CYS A 176 -19.12 19.72 -7.35
C CYS A 176 -18.22 20.80 -7.95
N THR A 177 -17.38 21.46 -7.15
CA THR A 177 -16.62 22.64 -7.60
C THR A 177 -15.12 22.36 -7.67
N GLU A 178 -14.60 22.37 -8.88
CA GLU A 178 -13.18 22.12 -9.14
C GLU A 178 -12.26 23.12 -8.41
N GLY A 179 -11.22 22.58 -7.76
CA GLY A 179 -10.19 23.35 -7.08
C GLY A 179 -10.51 23.79 -5.65
N VAL A 180 -11.74 23.60 -5.15
CA VAL A 180 -12.08 23.88 -3.75
C VAL A 180 -11.31 22.98 -2.80
N THR A 181 -11.36 21.66 -3.02
CA THR A 181 -10.64 20.66 -2.20
C THR A 181 -9.13 20.96 -2.14
N LYS A 182 -8.54 21.37 -3.27
CA LYS A 182 -7.12 21.76 -3.33
C LYS A 182 -6.81 23.00 -2.49
N ARG A 183 -7.67 24.05 -2.53
CA ARG A 183 -7.50 25.24 -1.68
C ARG A 183 -7.66 24.93 -0.20
N LEU A 184 -8.57 24.01 0.16
CA LEU A 184 -8.69 23.55 1.55
C LEU A 184 -7.45 22.74 1.98
N ALA A 185 -6.92 21.89 1.10
CA ALA A 185 -5.71 21.10 1.36
C ALA A 185 -4.46 21.96 1.59
N GLU A 186 -4.38 23.16 1.00
CA GLU A 186 -3.29 24.12 1.21
C GLU A 186 -3.35 24.80 2.60
N LYS A 187 -4.51 24.76 3.29
CA LYS A 187 -4.70 25.35 4.63
C LYS A 187 -4.40 24.33 5.75
N ASN A 188 -3.13 24.11 6.08
CA ASN A 188 -2.70 23.12 7.10
C ASN A 188 -3.44 23.27 8.44
N ASP A 189 -3.57 24.50 8.96
CA ASP A 189 -4.25 24.76 10.23
C ASP A 189 -5.71 24.30 10.22
N PHE A 190 -6.40 24.46 9.09
CA PHE A 190 -7.77 23.99 8.92
C PHE A 190 -7.84 22.46 8.91
N VAL A 191 -6.94 21.80 8.18
CA VAL A 191 -6.89 20.32 8.14
C VAL A 191 -6.61 19.75 9.54
N ILE A 192 -5.67 20.33 10.29
CA ILE A 192 -5.39 19.94 11.68
C ILE A 192 -6.61 20.17 12.57
N PHE A 193 -7.31 21.29 12.40
CA PHE A 193 -8.53 21.57 13.14
C PHE A 193 -9.65 20.55 12.87
N LEU A 194 -9.81 20.08 11.63
CA LEU A 194 -10.82 19.06 11.31
C LEU A 194 -10.68 17.82 12.20
N PHE A 195 -9.46 17.35 12.51
CA PHE A 195 -9.27 16.23 13.45
C PHE A 195 -9.93 16.48 14.82
N THR A 196 -9.94 17.72 15.30
CA THR A 196 -10.58 18.05 16.59
C THR A 196 -12.10 17.89 16.57
N LEU A 197 -12.74 18.10 15.41
CA LEU A 197 -14.18 17.90 15.20
C LEU A 197 -14.57 16.41 15.20
N MET A 198 -13.60 15.50 15.04
CA MET A 198 -13.85 14.06 15.15
C MET A 198 -14.15 13.63 16.59
N THR A 199 -13.98 14.50 17.59
CA THR A 199 -14.33 14.17 18.99
C THR A 199 -15.84 13.94 19.16
N SER A 200 -16.68 14.69 18.43
CA SER A 200 -18.14 14.52 18.52
C SER A 200 -18.63 13.46 17.54
N LYS A 201 -19.46 12.54 18.05
CA LYS A 201 -20.10 11.50 17.24
C LYS A 201 -20.99 12.09 16.14
N LYS A 202 -21.60 13.26 16.37
CA LYS A 202 -22.53 13.91 15.43
C LYS A 202 -21.85 14.46 14.18
N THR A 203 -20.58 14.87 14.30
CA THR A 203 -19.77 15.46 13.22
C THR A 203 -18.74 14.50 12.66
N PHE A 204 -18.50 13.36 13.33
CA PHE A 204 -17.40 12.45 13.04
C PHE A 204 -17.36 12.02 11.56
N LEU A 205 -18.46 11.49 11.03
CA LEU A 205 -18.44 10.87 9.70
C LEU A 205 -18.24 11.92 8.59
N GLN A 206 -18.95 13.05 8.66
CA GLN A 206 -18.79 14.15 7.70
C GLN A 206 -17.36 14.72 7.75
N THR A 207 -16.82 14.85 8.96
CA THR A 207 -15.43 15.29 9.14
C THR A 207 -14.45 14.30 8.54
N ALA A 208 -14.62 13.00 8.81
CA ALA A 208 -13.72 11.96 8.33
C ALA A 208 -13.72 11.88 6.80
N THR A 209 -14.90 11.92 6.16
CA THR A 209 -15.04 11.94 4.70
C THR A 209 -14.38 13.18 4.09
N LEU A 210 -14.60 14.37 4.67
CA LEU A 210 -13.97 15.60 4.18
C LEU A 210 -12.44 15.55 4.31
N ILE A 211 -11.90 14.99 5.41
CA ILE A 211 -10.46 14.79 5.57
C ILE A 211 -9.93 13.83 4.50
N GLU A 212 -10.62 12.72 4.25
CA GLU A 212 -10.25 11.73 3.22
C GLU A 212 -10.12 12.37 1.83
N ASP A 213 -11.12 13.16 1.41
CA ASP A 213 -11.09 13.88 0.13
C ASP A 213 -9.96 14.91 0.06
N ILE A 214 -9.74 15.66 1.15
CA ILE A 214 -8.65 16.63 1.24
C ILE A 214 -7.29 15.95 1.12
N LEU A 215 -7.08 14.84 1.83
CA LEU A 215 -5.83 14.09 1.78
C LEU A 215 -5.59 13.48 0.39
N GLY A 216 -6.66 13.10 -0.32
CA GLY A 216 -6.56 12.58 -1.69
C GLY A 216 -5.93 13.55 -2.70
N VAL A 217 -5.99 14.86 -2.46
CA VAL A 217 -5.37 15.88 -3.34
C VAL A 217 -4.15 16.57 -2.72
N LYS A 218 -3.85 16.29 -1.44
CA LYS A 218 -2.78 16.96 -0.71
C LYS A 218 -1.41 16.37 -1.10
N LYS A 219 -0.47 17.24 -1.47
CA LYS A 219 0.88 16.83 -1.87
C LYS A 219 1.82 16.53 -0.70
N GLU A 220 1.66 17.26 0.40
CA GLU A 220 2.49 17.12 1.59
C GLU A 220 1.72 16.33 2.65
N MET A 221 2.36 15.36 3.27
CA MET A 221 1.73 14.55 4.31
C MET A 221 1.49 15.37 5.58
N ILE A 222 0.29 15.23 6.16
CA ILE A 222 -0.05 15.84 7.44
C ILE A 222 0.71 15.13 8.56
N ARG A 223 1.23 15.91 9.50
CA ARG A 223 1.86 15.45 10.73
C ARG A 223 0.81 15.29 11.84
N LEU A 224 0.57 14.05 12.25
CA LEU A 224 -0.40 13.72 13.30
C LEU A 224 0.06 14.20 14.67
N ASP A 225 1.37 14.35 14.90
CA ASP A 225 1.91 14.90 16.14
C ASP A 225 1.60 16.40 16.33
N GLU A 226 1.19 17.10 15.27
CA GLU A 226 0.69 18.48 15.34
C GLU A 226 -0.80 18.55 15.73
N VAL A 227 -1.52 17.42 15.71
CA VAL A 227 -2.94 17.38 16.10
C VAL A 227 -3.07 17.54 17.62
N PRO A 228 -3.78 18.59 18.11
CA PRO A 228 -3.92 18.83 19.54
C PRO A 228 -4.60 17.66 20.26
N ASN A 229 -3.97 17.19 21.34
CA ASN A 229 -4.49 16.10 22.17
C ASN A 229 -4.82 14.81 21.39
N LEU A 230 -4.05 14.48 20.34
CA LEU A 230 -4.26 13.27 19.51
C LEU A 230 -4.53 12.00 20.35
N SER A 231 -3.74 11.78 21.40
CA SER A 231 -3.93 10.61 22.28
C SER A 231 -5.32 10.58 22.90
N SER A 232 -5.81 11.69 23.44
CA SER A 232 -7.16 11.74 24.03
C SER A 232 -8.25 11.59 22.98
N LEU A 233 -8.05 12.17 21.79
CA LEU A 233 -8.98 12.06 20.67
C LEU A 233 -9.17 10.59 20.26
N VAL A 234 -8.06 9.91 19.95
CA VAL A 234 -8.08 8.52 19.49
C VAL A 234 -8.58 7.58 20.60
N SER A 235 -8.18 7.80 21.86
CA SER A 235 -8.65 6.99 23.00
C SER A 235 -10.17 7.07 23.21
N ASN A 236 -10.81 8.20 22.85
CA ASN A 236 -12.25 8.40 23.01
C ASN A 236 -13.10 7.87 21.84
N PHE A 237 -12.49 7.49 20.72
CA PHE A 237 -13.23 6.86 19.62
C PHE A 237 -13.89 5.56 20.08
N ASP A 238 -15.12 5.30 19.64
CA ASP A 238 -15.67 3.95 19.72
C ASP A 238 -15.09 3.04 18.63
N GLN A 239 -15.62 1.82 18.53
CA GLN A 239 -15.16 0.83 17.56
C GLN A 239 -15.38 1.29 16.10
N GLN A 240 -16.52 1.93 15.83
CA GLN A 240 -16.90 2.39 14.50
C GLN A 240 -16.07 3.61 14.09
N GLN A 241 -15.91 4.56 15.01
CA GLN A 241 -15.07 5.73 14.79
C GLN A 241 -13.60 5.32 14.54
N LEU A 242 -13.06 4.39 15.33
CA LEU A 242 -11.68 3.92 15.12
C LEU A 242 -11.51 3.20 13.76
N ALA A 243 -12.48 2.39 13.34
CA ALA A 243 -12.42 1.70 12.06
C ALA A 243 -12.48 2.68 10.88
N ASN A 244 -13.33 3.71 10.95
CA ASN A 244 -13.37 4.78 9.95
C ASN A 244 -12.10 5.64 9.96
N PHE A 245 -11.53 5.90 11.14
CA PHE A 245 -10.27 6.61 11.27
C PHE A 245 -9.12 5.85 10.58
N CYS A 246 -9.18 4.51 10.48
CA CYS A 246 -8.17 3.73 9.76
C CYS A 246 -8.07 4.11 8.27
N ARG A 247 -9.14 4.60 7.62
CA ARG A 247 -9.09 5.11 6.25
C ARG A 247 -8.19 6.34 6.12
N ILE A 248 -8.29 7.26 7.07
CA ILE A 248 -7.41 8.44 7.17
C ILE A 248 -5.97 7.99 7.49
N LEU A 249 -5.83 7.01 8.38
CA LEU A 249 -4.52 6.45 8.71
C LEU A 249 -3.83 5.81 7.51
N ALA A 250 -4.58 5.10 6.65
CA ALA A 250 -4.03 4.45 5.47
C ALA A 250 -3.24 5.42 4.57
N VAL A 251 -3.65 6.69 4.51
CA VAL A 251 -2.94 7.74 3.76
C VAL A 251 -1.87 8.43 4.61
N THR A 252 -2.12 8.67 5.90
CA THR A 252 -1.19 9.45 6.75
C THR A 252 -0.01 8.67 7.30
N ILE A 253 -0.03 7.34 7.26
CA ILE A 253 1.08 6.49 7.77
C ILE A 253 1.84 5.75 6.67
N SER A 254 1.37 5.81 5.43
CA SER A 254 1.96 5.13 4.27
C SER A 254 2.87 6.09 3.52
N GLU A 255 4.07 5.66 3.16
CA GLU A 255 4.97 6.51 2.37
C GLU A 255 4.35 6.81 0.99
N MET A 256 4.34 8.08 0.60
CA MET A 256 3.80 8.50 -0.71
C MET A 256 4.79 8.12 -1.81
N ASP A 257 4.35 7.31 -2.77
CA ASP A 257 5.12 7.07 -3.99
C ASP A 257 5.02 8.32 -4.89
N THR A 258 6.11 9.06 -5.05
CA THR A 258 6.10 10.36 -5.75
C THR A 258 5.98 10.26 -7.28
N GLY A 259 5.55 9.12 -7.83
CA GLY A 259 5.02 8.97 -9.20
C GLY A 259 5.95 9.39 -10.34
N ASN A 260 7.28 9.33 -10.15
CA ASN A 260 8.24 9.73 -11.17
C ASN A 260 9.09 8.51 -11.55
N ASP A 261 8.91 7.98 -12.76
CA ASP A 261 9.41 6.67 -13.17
C ASP A 261 10.94 6.50 -13.00
N ASP A 262 11.72 7.56 -13.22
CA ASP A 262 13.18 7.56 -13.03
C ASP A 262 13.64 7.37 -11.57
N LYS A 263 12.73 7.52 -10.60
CA LYS A 263 13.00 7.28 -9.16
C LYS A 263 12.91 5.81 -8.75
N HIS A 264 12.45 4.91 -9.62
CA HIS A 264 12.33 3.49 -9.25
C HIS A 264 13.67 2.75 -9.28
N THR A 265 14.70 3.30 -9.94
CA THR A 265 16.04 2.71 -9.96
C THR A 265 16.72 2.77 -8.59
N LEU A 266 17.52 1.76 -8.26
CA LEU A 266 18.28 1.74 -7.01
C LEU A 266 19.35 2.83 -6.96
N LEU A 267 19.86 3.26 -8.12
CA LEU A 267 20.79 4.39 -8.21
C LEU A 267 20.12 5.69 -7.75
N ALA A 268 18.94 6.00 -8.29
CA ALA A 268 18.16 7.17 -7.89
C ALA A 268 17.74 7.09 -6.41
N LYS A 269 17.30 5.91 -5.94
CA LYS A 269 16.94 5.69 -4.54
C LYS A 269 18.12 5.87 -3.59
N ASN A 270 19.31 5.36 -3.92
CA ASN A 270 20.50 5.57 -3.10
C ASN A 270 20.91 7.05 -3.04
N ALA A 271 20.81 7.79 -4.16
CA ALA A 271 21.07 9.23 -4.19
C ALA A 271 20.07 10.02 -3.34
N GLN A 272 18.78 9.64 -3.37
CA GLN A 272 17.74 10.23 -2.52
C GLN A 272 17.93 9.89 -1.05
N GLN A 273 18.26 8.64 -0.73
CA GLN A 273 18.49 8.20 0.65
C GLN A 273 19.67 8.95 1.27
N LYS A 274 20.76 9.18 0.52
CA LYS A 274 21.88 10.03 0.98
C LYS A 274 21.43 11.45 1.31
N LYS A 275 20.50 12.03 0.54
CA LYS A 275 19.90 13.34 0.85
C LYS A 275 18.96 13.26 2.06
N SER A 276 18.13 12.22 2.16
CA SER A 276 17.14 12.03 3.23
C SER A 276 17.76 11.75 4.61
N LEU A 277 18.88 11.01 4.67
CA LEU A 277 19.63 10.78 5.91
C LEU A 277 20.09 12.09 6.59
N SER A 278 20.17 13.21 5.84
CA SER A 278 20.45 14.53 6.39
C SER A 278 19.22 15.29 6.92
N LEU A 279 18.00 14.84 6.60
CA LEU A 279 16.73 15.56 6.82
C LEU A 279 15.85 14.99 7.96
N GLY A 280 16.24 13.88 8.59
CA GLY A 280 15.48 13.26 9.70
C GLY A 280 14.40 12.26 9.24
N PRO A 281 13.55 11.76 10.16
CA PRO A 281 12.51 10.78 9.85
C PRO A 281 11.40 11.38 8.96
N SER A 282 10.80 10.54 8.12
CA SER A 282 9.69 10.97 7.25
C SER A 282 8.43 11.29 8.08
N ALA A 283 7.50 12.09 7.53
CA ALA A 283 6.23 12.36 8.18
C ALA A 283 5.44 11.07 8.49
N ALA A 284 5.49 10.08 7.61
CA ALA A 284 4.88 8.77 7.83
C ALA A 284 5.50 8.06 9.04
N GLU A 285 6.83 8.06 9.18
CA GLU A 285 7.53 7.48 10.34
C GLU A 285 7.17 8.19 11.64
N ILE A 286 7.09 9.53 11.62
CA ILE A 286 6.66 10.34 12.77
C ILE A 286 5.22 9.99 13.17
N ASN A 287 4.32 9.88 12.19
CA ASN A 287 2.92 9.53 12.40
C ASN A 287 2.76 8.13 13.00
N GLN A 288 3.47 7.14 12.46
CA GLN A 288 3.50 5.78 13.03
C GLN A 288 3.97 5.80 14.48
N ALA A 289 5.03 6.57 14.79
CA ALA A 289 5.53 6.69 16.16
C ALA A 289 4.54 7.36 17.11
N ALA A 290 3.89 8.44 16.66
CA ALA A 290 2.86 9.12 17.43
C ALA A 290 1.70 8.17 17.78
N LEU A 291 1.22 7.37 16.83
CA LEU A 291 0.14 6.41 17.06
C LEU A 291 0.53 5.26 18.00
N LEU A 292 1.75 4.73 17.86
CA LEU A 292 2.26 3.66 18.73
C LEU A 292 2.48 4.14 20.18
N SER A 293 2.63 5.44 20.40
CA SER A 293 2.71 6.02 21.75
C SER A 293 1.35 6.09 22.47
N ILE A 294 0.23 5.93 21.75
CA ILE A 294 -1.12 6.00 22.31
C ILE A 294 -1.45 4.67 23.02
N PRO A 295 -1.70 4.67 24.35
CA PRO A 295 -2.00 3.45 25.08
C PRO A 295 -3.24 2.72 24.54
N GLY A 296 -3.14 1.40 24.38
CA GLY A 296 -4.23 0.55 23.92
C GLY A 296 -4.60 0.70 22.44
N PHE A 297 -3.90 1.52 21.66
CA PHE A 297 -4.22 1.72 20.24
C PHE A 297 -4.14 0.41 19.43
N VAL A 298 -3.00 -0.29 19.47
CA VAL A 298 -2.81 -1.56 18.77
C VAL A 298 -3.74 -2.66 19.30
N GLU A 299 -3.98 -2.69 20.62
CA GLU A 299 -4.93 -3.63 21.24
C GLU A 299 -6.33 -3.50 20.63
N ARG A 300 -6.81 -2.26 20.50
CA ARG A 300 -8.13 -1.98 19.92
C ARG A 300 -8.21 -2.36 18.45
N LEU A 301 -7.14 -2.13 17.68
CA LEU A 301 -7.04 -2.61 16.29
C LEU A 301 -7.10 -4.14 16.22
N CYS A 302 -6.35 -4.86 17.07
CA CYS A 302 -6.41 -6.32 17.12
C CYS A 302 -7.81 -6.83 17.48
N LYS A 303 -8.49 -6.19 18.43
CA LYS A 303 -9.89 -6.51 18.80
C LYS A 303 -10.86 -6.29 17.64
N LEU A 304 -10.71 -5.21 16.87
CA LEU A 304 -11.52 -4.95 15.67
C LEU A 304 -11.26 -5.99 14.57
N ALA A 305 -9.99 -6.27 14.28
CA ALA A 305 -9.59 -7.25 13.28
C ALA A 305 -10.14 -8.66 13.58
N THR A 306 -10.21 -9.03 14.86
CA THR A 306 -10.60 -10.37 15.33
C THR A 306 -12.04 -10.46 15.83
N ARG A 307 -12.81 -9.36 15.77
CA ARG A 307 -14.23 -9.33 16.14
C ARG A 307 -15.00 -10.39 15.36
N LYS A 308 -15.77 -11.22 16.08
CA LYS A 308 -16.65 -12.23 15.49
C LYS A 308 -17.76 -11.54 14.70
N VAL A 309 -18.05 -12.06 13.51
CA VAL A 309 -19.23 -11.66 12.73
C VAL A 309 -20.45 -12.27 13.42
N SER A 310 -21.51 -11.47 13.61
CA SER A 310 -22.80 -11.94 14.13
C SER A 310 -23.30 -13.10 13.27
N GLU A 311 -23.34 -14.32 13.82
CA GLU A 311 -23.84 -15.49 13.10
C GLU A 311 -25.34 -15.28 12.82
N SER A 312 -25.74 -15.16 11.55
CA SER A 312 -27.14 -15.17 11.17
C SER A 312 -27.67 -16.60 11.20
N THR A 313 -28.79 -16.81 11.90
CA THR A 313 -29.62 -18.02 11.86
C THR A 313 -30.44 -18.14 10.56
N GLY A 314 -30.03 -17.46 9.47
CA GLY A 314 -30.82 -17.33 8.25
C GLY A 314 -30.21 -18.07 7.06
N THR A 315 -31.04 -18.87 6.39
CA THR A 315 -30.79 -19.57 5.13
C THR A 315 -30.78 -18.63 3.91
N ALA A 316 -30.20 -17.44 4.00
CA ALA A 316 -30.05 -16.55 2.86
C ALA A 316 -28.80 -16.95 2.05
N SER A 317 -28.94 -17.04 0.71
CA SER A 317 -27.80 -17.32 -0.15
C SER A 317 -26.93 -16.07 -0.30
N PHE A 318 -25.61 -16.23 -0.24
CA PHE A 318 -24.64 -15.13 -0.39
C PHE A 318 -24.83 -14.31 -1.67
N LEU A 319 -25.39 -14.92 -2.72
CA LEU A 319 -25.71 -14.23 -3.97
C LEU A 319 -26.88 -13.28 -3.84
N GLN A 320 -27.88 -13.65 -3.05
CA GLN A 320 -28.96 -12.73 -2.71
C GLN A 320 -28.40 -11.55 -1.89
N GLU A 321 -27.47 -11.81 -0.97
CA GLU A 321 -26.81 -10.73 -0.20
C GLU A 321 -25.94 -9.81 -1.08
N LEU A 322 -25.19 -10.36 -2.05
CA LEU A 322 -24.35 -9.59 -2.98
C LEU A 322 -25.13 -8.90 -4.09
N GLU A 323 -26.16 -9.54 -4.65
CA GLU A 323 -27.08 -8.92 -5.60
C GLU A 323 -27.84 -7.79 -4.90
N GLU A 324 -28.36 -7.99 -3.68
CA GLU A 324 -28.98 -6.91 -2.89
C GLU A 324 -28.00 -5.75 -2.67
N TRP A 325 -26.71 -6.03 -2.47
CA TRP A 325 -25.70 -5.00 -2.31
C TRP A 325 -25.31 -4.29 -3.61
N TYR A 326 -25.08 -5.02 -4.72
CA TYR A 326 -24.77 -4.40 -6.02
C TYR A 326 -25.95 -3.61 -6.58
N THR A 327 -27.16 -4.18 -6.52
CA THR A 327 -28.41 -3.48 -6.87
C THR A 327 -28.62 -2.25 -5.99
N TRP A 328 -28.09 -2.27 -4.76
CA TRP A 328 -28.12 -1.10 -3.88
C TRP A 328 -26.98 -0.11 -4.11
N LEU A 329 -25.76 -0.53 -4.48
CA LEU A 329 -24.67 0.36 -4.87
C LEU A 329 -25.02 1.20 -6.11
N ASP A 330 -25.75 0.61 -7.04
CA ASP A 330 -26.34 1.31 -8.19
C ASP A 330 -27.39 2.35 -7.76
N ASN A 331 -27.89 2.28 -6.52
CA ASN A 331 -28.76 3.28 -5.91
C ASN A 331 -27.93 4.18 -4.96
N ALA A 332 -27.51 5.36 -5.44
CA ALA A 332 -26.52 6.29 -4.85
C ALA A 332 -26.71 6.82 -3.39
N LEU A 333 -27.48 6.15 -2.53
CA LEU A 333 -27.73 6.52 -1.14
C LEU A 333 -26.68 5.97 -0.15
N VAL A 334 -25.44 5.75 -0.61
CA VAL A 334 -24.41 5.07 0.20
C VAL A 334 -24.07 5.82 1.48
N LEU A 335 -23.91 7.14 1.39
CA LEU A 335 -23.54 7.99 2.53
C LEU A 335 -24.72 8.22 3.50
N ASP A 336 -25.94 8.38 2.98
CA ASP A 336 -27.16 8.57 3.81
C ASP A 336 -27.51 7.30 4.58
N ALA A 337 -27.37 6.12 3.96
CA ALA A 337 -27.58 4.85 4.64
C ALA A 337 -26.48 4.51 5.65
N LEU A 338 -25.20 4.81 5.36
CA LEU A 338 -24.11 4.67 6.34
C LEU A 338 -24.32 5.61 7.54
N MET A 339 -24.84 6.82 7.32
CA MET A 339 -25.26 7.72 8.40
C MET A 339 -26.44 7.19 9.21
N ARG A 340 -27.40 6.51 8.57
CA ARG A 340 -28.51 5.84 9.28
C ARG A 340 -28.00 4.66 10.13
N VAL A 341 -27.05 3.86 9.66
CA VAL A 341 -26.41 2.78 10.46
C VAL A 341 -25.76 3.33 11.72
N ALA A 342 -24.98 4.41 11.59
CA ALA A 342 -24.30 5.03 12.72
C ALA A 342 -25.27 5.59 13.77
N ASN A 343 -26.47 6.01 13.34
CA ASN A 343 -27.52 6.54 14.21
C ASN A 343 -28.44 5.45 14.79
N GLU A 344 -28.78 4.39 14.05
CA GLU A 344 -29.73 3.35 14.48
C GLU A 344 -29.20 2.44 15.61
N GLU A 345 -27.90 2.15 15.67
CA GLU A 345 -27.31 1.41 16.81
C GLU A 345 -27.27 2.22 18.11
N SER A 346 -27.47 3.54 18.04
CA SER A 346 -27.42 4.43 19.20
C SER A 346 -28.73 4.45 20.01
N GLU A 347 -29.88 4.28 19.37
CA GLU A 347 -31.19 4.28 20.05
C GLU A 347 -31.46 2.98 20.83
N HIS A 348 -30.86 1.85 20.41
CA HIS A 348 -31.08 0.56 21.07
C HIS A 348 -30.47 0.49 22.48
N ASN A 349 -29.47 1.33 22.79
CA ASN A 349 -28.84 1.39 24.11
C ASN A 349 -29.54 2.36 25.09
N GLN A 350 -30.44 3.23 24.62
CA GLN A 350 -31.18 4.17 25.48
C GLN A 350 -32.64 3.76 25.72
N ALA A 351 -33.22 2.89 24.88
CA ALA A 351 -34.63 2.51 24.97
C ALA A 351 -34.98 1.50 26.09
N SER A 352 -34.01 1.01 26.88
CA SER A 352 -34.27 -0.03 27.90
C SER A 352 -34.71 0.48 29.28
N ILE A 353 -34.93 1.79 29.49
CA ILE A 353 -35.26 2.35 30.83
C ILE A 353 -36.45 3.33 30.78
N VAL A 354 -37.54 2.98 30.10
CA VAL A 354 -38.81 3.68 30.31
C VAL A 354 -39.94 2.65 30.43
N LEU A 355 -40.34 2.38 31.67
CA LEU A 355 -41.61 1.72 31.99
C LEU A 355 -42.76 2.62 31.53
N PRO A 356 -43.75 2.12 30.76
CA PRO A 356 -44.91 2.92 30.41
C PRO A 356 -45.86 3.05 31.62
N PRO A 357 -46.55 4.19 31.79
CA PRO A 357 -47.50 4.38 32.89
C PRO A 357 -48.80 3.60 32.64
N PRO A 358 -49.51 3.15 33.70
CA PRO A 358 -50.72 2.38 33.56
C PRO A 358 -51.94 3.29 33.35
N GLY A 359 -52.60 3.17 32.20
CA GLY A 359 -53.96 3.67 32.00
C GLY A 359 -54.19 4.41 30.69
N ALA A 360 -54.68 3.70 29.68
CA ALA A 360 -55.67 4.18 28.70
C ALA A 360 -56.09 3.01 27.78
N SER A 361 -57.31 2.54 28.03
CA SER A 361 -58.36 2.04 27.12
C SER A 361 -57.96 1.45 25.76
N GLU A 362 -58.39 0.20 25.55
CA GLU A 362 -58.53 -0.45 24.26
C GLU A 362 -59.52 0.32 23.36
N GLU A 363 -59.07 0.78 22.20
CA GLU A 363 -59.96 1.01 21.06
C GLU A 363 -59.24 0.72 19.73
N ASN A 364 -59.97 0.06 18.85
CA ASN A 364 -59.54 -0.51 17.58
C ASN A 364 -58.88 0.51 16.65
N GLY A 365 -57.62 0.26 16.29
CA GLY A 365 -56.93 0.92 15.18
C GLY A 365 -55.81 0.02 14.67
N LEU A 366 -55.80 -0.25 13.37
CA LEU A 366 -54.80 -1.07 12.68
C LEU A 366 -53.36 -0.67 13.09
N PRO A 367 -52.42 -1.62 13.22
CA PRO A 367 -51.03 -1.27 13.46
C PRO A 367 -50.42 -0.69 12.18
N HIS A 368 -50.55 0.62 11.99
CA HIS A 368 -49.56 1.37 11.21
C HIS A 368 -48.25 1.41 11.99
N THR A 369 -47.57 0.26 12.01
CA THR A 369 -46.13 0.26 12.18
C THR A 369 -45.56 0.90 10.92
N SER A 370 -45.06 2.12 11.05
CA SER A 370 -44.13 2.66 10.06
C SER A 370 -43.05 1.60 9.82
N PRO A 371 -42.70 1.27 8.56
CA PRO A 371 -41.69 0.27 8.31
C PRO A 371 -40.36 0.84 8.80
N ARG A 372 -39.97 0.48 10.04
CA ARG A 372 -38.57 0.55 10.50
C ARG A 372 -37.78 -0.25 9.47
N THR A 373 -37.16 0.46 8.54
CA THR A 373 -36.42 -0.10 7.42
C THR A 373 -35.10 -0.62 8.00
N GLN A 374 -35.14 -1.78 8.65
CA GLN A 374 -33.92 -2.45 9.13
C GLN A 374 -32.99 -2.62 7.93
N LEU A 375 -31.73 -2.19 8.08
CA LEU A 375 -30.73 -2.37 7.04
C LEU A 375 -30.62 -3.86 6.63
N PRO A 376 -30.56 -4.15 5.32
CA PRO A 376 -30.25 -5.47 4.80
C PRO A 376 -29.02 -6.09 5.46
N GLN A 377 -29.10 -7.37 5.82
CA GLN A 377 -28.02 -8.10 6.49
C GLN A 377 -26.72 -8.12 5.67
N SER A 378 -26.85 -8.12 4.34
CA SER A 378 -25.76 -7.98 3.37
C SER A 378 -24.88 -6.75 3.63
N MET A 379 -25.51 -5.61 3.95
CA MET A 379 -24.79 -4.36 4.23
C MET A 379 -24.00 -4.43 5.53
N LYS A 380 -24.53 -5.09 6.56
CA LYS A 380 -23.81 -5.26 7.83
C LYS A 380 -22.55 -6.11 7.67
N ILE A 381 -22.64 -7.18 6.88
CA ILE A 381 -21.49 -8.05 6.57
C ILE A 381 -20.46 -7.28 5.76
N MET A 382 -20.90 -6.56 4.73
CA MET A 382 -20.03 -5.81 3.84
C MET A 382 -19.33 -4.65 4.56
N HIS A 383 -20.04 -3.94 5.43
CA HIS A 383 -19.48 -2.92 6.31
C HIS A 383 -18.40 -3.48 7.25
N GLU A 384 -18.65 -4.66 7.82
CA GLU A 384 -17.67 -5.36 8.66
C GLU A 384 -16.43 -5.79 7.86
N ILE A 385 -16.59 -6.22 6.60
CA ILE A 385 -15.48 -6.55 5.68
C ILE A 385 -14.61 -5.30 5.43
N MET A 386 -15.23 -4.16 5.09
CA MET A 386 -14.50 -2.91 4.85
C MET A 386 -13.72 -2.46 6.09
N TYR A 387 -14.33 -2.52 7.27
CA TYR A 387 -13.62 -2.16 8.51
C TYR A 387 -12.42 -3.06 8.79
N LYS A 388 -12.57 -4.37 8.61
CA LYS A 388 -11.44 -5.28 8.80
C LYS A 388 -10.36 -5.05 7.75
N LEU A 389 -10.73 -4.75 6.51
CA LEU A 389 -9.77 -4.43 5.45
C LEU A 389 -8.85 -3.28 5.88
N GLU A 390 -9.43 -2.15 6.30
CA GLU A 390 -8.68 -0.95 6.70
C GLU A 390 -7.82 -1.19 7.95
N VAL A 391 -8.36 -1.91 8.95
CA VAL A 391 -7.62 -2.25 10.17
C VAL A 391 -6.44 -3.16 9.86
N LEU A 392 -6.63 -4.19 9.02
CA LEU A 392 -5.55 -5.09 8.60
C LEU A 392 -4.51 -4.36 7.75
N TYR A 393 -4.92 -3.36 6.97
CA TYR A 393 -4.00 -2.48 6.24
C TYR A 393 -3.11 -1.68 7.19
N VAL A 394 -3.70 -0.97 8.15
CA VAL A 394 -2.94 -0.18 9.14
C VAL A 394 -1.97 -1.06 9.93
N LEU A 395 -2.42 -2.22 10.41
CA LEU A 395 -1.55 -3.18 11.11
C LEU A 395 -0.40 -3.68 10.23
N CYS A 396 -0.66 -3.92 8.94
CA CYS A 396 0.35 -4.32 7.97
C CYS A 396 1.41 -3.22 7.75
N VAL A 397 1.00 -1.95 7.62
CA VAL A 397 1.93 -0.83 7.45
C VAL A 397 2.80 -0.64 8.70
N LEU A 398 2.19 -0.72 9.90
CA LEU A 398 2.93 -0.64 11.16
C LEU A 398 3.96 -1.79 11.31
N LEU A 399 3.64 -2.99 10.81
CA LEU A 399 4.56 -4.12 10.77
C LEU A 399 5.72 -3.95 9.80
N MET A 400 5.58 -3.12 8.77
CA MET A 400 6.66 -2.79 7.83
C MET A 400 7.45 -1.55 8.26
N GLY A 401 6.99 -0.83 9.29
CA GLY A 401 7.58 0.41 9.78
C GLY A 401 8.85 0.23 10.63
N ARG A 402 9.44 1.36 11.04
CA ARG A 402 10.69 1.41 11.82
C ARG A 402 10.59 0.71 13.18
N GLN A 403 9.41 0.71 13.79
CA GLN A 403 9.12 0.11 15.10
C GLN A 403 8.54 -1.32 15.02
N ARG A 404 8.75 -2.01 13.90
CA ARG A 404 8.27 -3.38 13.63
C ARG A 404 8.38 -4.35 14.81
N ASN A 405 9.50 -4.41 15.51
CA ASN A 405 9.70 -5.35 16.63
C ASN A 405 8.78 -5.04 17.83
N GLN A 406 8.50 -3.76 18.10
CA GLN A 406 7.51 -3.38 19.11
C GLN A 406 6.11 -3.80 18.68
N VAL A 407 5.74 -3.53 17.42
CA VAL A 407 4.44 -3.92 16.86
C VAL A 407 4.26 -5.44 16.93
N HIS A 408 5.28 -6.22 16.59
CA HIS A 408 5.30 -7.67 16.69
C HIS A 408 4.98 -8.19 18.10
N ARG A 409 5.60 -7.59 19.13
CA ARG A 409 5.30 -7.94 20.52
C ARG A 409 3.85 -7.63 20.87
N MET A 410 3.36 -6.44 20.52
CA MET A 410 1.99 -6.01 20.83
C MET A 410 0.94 -6.89 20.15
N ILE A 411 1.06 -7.16 18.84
CA ILE A 411 0.05 -7.98 18.12
C ILE A 411 0.05 -9.45 18.56
N ALA A 412 1.20 -9.97 19.03
CA ALA A 412 1.31 -11.29 19.61
C ALA A 412 0.59 -11.34 20.98
N GLU A 413 0.88 -10.38 21.85
CA GLU A 413 0.23 -10.21 23.16
C GLU A 413 -1.30 -10.09 23.01
N PHE A 414 -1.77 -9.34 22.02
CA PHE A 414 -3.20 -9.16 21.73
C PHE A 414 -3.81 -10.26 20.85
N LYS A 415 -3.11 -11.39 20.66
CA LYS A 415 -3.60 -12.61 20.00
C LYS A 415 -4.23 -12.37 18.61
N LEU A 416 -3.64 -11.48 17.81
CA LEU A 416 -4.11 -11.19 16.46
C LEU A 416 -4.17 -12.48 15.61
N ILE A 417 -3.09 -13.26 15.59
CA ILE A 417 -2.96 -14.45 14.75
C ILE A 417 -3.97 -15.55 15.12
N PRO A 418 -4.12 -15.97 16.40
CA PRO A 418 -5.18 -16.90 16.79
C PRO A 418 -6.58 -16.39 16.46
N GLY A 419 -6.83 -15.09 16.65
CA GLY A 419 -8.12 -14.48 16.32
C GLY A 419 -8.43 -14.54 14.82
N LEU A 420 -7.45 -14.25 13.95
CA LEU A 420 -7.60 -14.38 12.50
C LEU A 420 -7.76 -15.85 12.07
N ASN A 421 -7.08 -16.79 12.73
CA ASN A 421 -7.32 -18.21 12.50
C ASN A 421 -8.78 -18.58 12.77
N ASN A 422 -9.40 -18.07 13.83
CA ASN A 422 -10.81 -18.34 14.14
C ASN A 422 -11.78 -17.78 13.08
N LEU A 423 -11.40 -16.70 12.38
CA LEU A 423 -12.20 -16.10 11.31
C LEU A 423 -11.94 -16.70 9.92
N PHE A 424 -10.92 -17.54 9.76
CA PHE A 424 -10.45 -17.98 8.45
C PHE A 424 -11.54 -18.64 7.58
N ASP A 425 -12.21 -19.70 8.03
CA ASP A 425 -13.29 -20.33 7.24
C ASP A 425 -14.64 -19.58 7.32
N LYS A 426 -14.79 -18.69 8.31
CA LYS A 426 -16.05 -17.99 8.59
C LYS A 426 -16.22 -16.72 7.76
N LEU A 427 -15.12 -16.03 7.49
CA LEU A 427 -15.11 -14.74 6.82
C LEU A 427 -14.05 -14.68 5.71
N ILE A 428 -12.79 -15.00 6.02
CA ILE A 428 -11.66 -14.68 5.12
C ILE A 428 -11.64 -15.59 3.89
N TRP A 429 -11.81 -16.91 4.08
CA TRP A 429 -11.77 -17.93 3.04
C TRP A 429 -13.07 -18.74 3.00
N ARG A 430 -14.21 -18.04 3.16
CA ARG A 430 -15.55 -18.64 3.13
C ARG A 430 -15.75 -19.43 1.84
N LYS A 431 -16.21 -20.67 1.95
CA LYS A 431 -16.52 -21.52 0.78
C LYS A 431 -17.83 -21.05 0.14
N HIS A 432 -17.77 -20.70 -1.14
CA HIS A 432 -18.93 -20.43 -1.96
C HIS A 432 -19.46 -21.76 -2.51
N SER A 433 -20.76 -22.02 -2.38
CA SER A 433 -21.41 -23.14 -3.07
C SER A 433 -21.33 -22.89 -4.58
N ALA A 434 -20.65 -23.76 -5.30
CA ALA A 434 -20.19 -23.59 -6.69
C ALA A 434 -21.30 -23.61 -7.77
N SER A 435 -22.50 -23.08 -7.52
CA SER A 435 -23.64 -23.24 -8.45
C SER A 435 -24.21 -21.96 -9.06
N ALA A 436 -23.70 -20.75 -8.81
CA ALA A 436 -24.39 -19.56 -9.32
C ALA A 436 -23.51 -18.32 -9.55
N LEU A 437 -22.54 -18.45 -10.47
CA LEU A 437 -21.84 -17.30 -11.05
C LEU A 437 -22.16 -17.22 -12.55
N VAL A 438 -23.38 -16.78 -12.88
CA VAL A 438 -23.69 -16.16 -14.17
C VAL A 438 -24.65 -15.00 -13.93
N LEU A 439 -24.13 -13.87 -13.47
CA LEU A 439 -24.80 -12.58 -13.65
C LEU A 439 -24.37 -12.04 -15.02
N HIS A 440 -25.34 -11.83 -15.90
CA HIS A 440 -25.13 -11.25 -17.23
C HIS A 440 -24.68 -9.79 -17.11
N GLY A 441 -23.54 -9.43 -17.72
CA GLY A 441 -23.25 -8.03 -18.08
C GLY A 441 -21.97 -7.39 -17.52
N HIS A 442 -21.20 -8.06 -16.64
CA HIS A 442 -19.93 -7.52 -16.14
C HIS A 442 -18.76 -8.46 -16.44
N ASN A 443 -17.65 -7.90 -16.93
CA ASN A 443 -16.43 -8.63 -17.28
C ASN A 443 -16.02 -9.55 -16.13
N GLN A 444 -15.82 -10.84 -16.44
CA GLN A 444 -15.54 -11.94 -15.51
C GLN A 444 -14.23 -11.80 -14.70
N ASN A 445 -13.55 -10.65 -14.77
CA ASN A 445 -12.21 -10.39 -14.26
C ASN A 445 -12.08 -9.12 -13.39
N CYS A 446 -13.17 -8.55 -12.83
CA CYS A 446 -12.99 -7.42 -11.90
C CYS A 446 -12.51 -7.95 -10.54
N ASP A 447 -11.20 -7.84 -10.27
CA ASP A 447 -10.56 -8.06 -8.96
C ASP A 447 -11.02 -7.07 -7.86
N CYS A 448 -12.11 -6.33 -8.12
CA CYS A 448 -12.53 -5.12 -7.44
C CYS A 448 -13.46 -5.39 -6.25
N SER A 449 -13.73 -6.66 -5.92
CA SER A 449 -14.62 -7.00 -4.82
C SER A 449 -13.93 -6.76 -3.46
N PRO A 450 -14.64 -6.19 -2.48
CA PRO A 450 -14.20 -6.07 -1.09
C PRO A 450 -13.75 -7.40 -0.47
N ASP A 451 -14.37 -8.53 -0.82
CA ASP A 451 -13.98 -9.86 -0.36
C ASP A 451 -12.60 -10.28 -0.90
N ILE A 452 -12.36 -10.03 -2.20
CA ILE A 452 -11.06 -10.27 -2.85
C ILE A 452 -9.99 -9.40 -2.19
N THR A 453 -10.30 -8.13 -1.98
CA THR A 453 -9.38 -7.15 -1.36
C THR A 453 -9.04 -7.55 0.07
N LEU A 454 -10.02 -8.01 0.86
CA LEU A 454 -9.80 -8.53 2.22
C LEU A 454 -8.86 -9.75 2.21
N LYS A 455 -9.06 -10.70 1.29
CA LYS A 455 -8.18 -11.87 1.14
C LYS A 455 -6.75 -11.48 0.80
N ILE A 456 -6.56 -10.57 -0.15
CA ILE A 456 -5.23 -10.06 -0.50
C ILE A 456 -4.58 -9.36 0.70
N GLN A 457 -5.33 -8.49 1.40
CA GLN A 457 -4.79 -7.77 2.55
C GLN A 457 -4.45 -8.71 3.72
N PHE A 458 -5.25 -9.76 3.93
CA PHE A 458 -4.93 -10.81 4.88
C PHE A 458 -3.62 -11.52 4.52
N LEU A 459 -3.41 -11.88 3.25
CA LEU A 459 -2.16 -12.52 2.81
C LEU A 459 -0.95 -11.57 2.94
N ARG A 460 -1.11 -10.28 2.63
CA ARG A 460 -0.08 -9.24 2.86
C ARG A 460 0.29 -9.10 4.33
N LEU A 461 -0.71 -9.17 5.23
CA LEU A 461 -0.46 -9.16 6.66
C LEU A 461 0.34 -10.40 7.09
N LEU A 462 -0.05 -11.61 6.64
CA LEU A 462 0.69 -12.84 6.97
C LEU A 462 2.13 -12.80 6.44
N GLN A 463 2.31 -12.28 5.22
CA GLN A 463 3.62 -12.04 4.64
C GLN A 463 4.47 -11.13 5.54
N SER A 464 3.94 -9.96 5.88
CA SER A 464 4.63 -8.95 6.70
C SER A 464 4.88 -9.42 8.13
N PHE A 465 4.00 -10.27 8.66
CA PHE A 465 4.14 -10.87 9.98
C PHE A 465 5.28 -11.90 10.02
N SER A 466 5.44 -12.72 8.98
CA SER A 466 6.39 -13.83 9.02
C SER A 466 7.80 -13.46 8.55
N ASP A 467 7.92 -12.50 7.64
CA ASP A 467 9.18 -12.19 6.93
C ASP A 467 10.34 -11.87 7.88
N HIS A 468 11.31 -12.77 7.99
CA HIS A 468 12.51 -12.61 8.85
C HIS A 468 12.18 -12.36 10.34
N HIS A 469 11.10 -12.94 10.88
CA HIS A 469 10.73 -12.75 12.30
C HIS A 469 10.35 -14.06 13.00
N GLU A 470 10.72 -14.20 14.28
CA GLU A 470 10.54 -15.42 15.09
C GLU A 470 9.07 -15.72 15.42
N ASN A 471 8.25 -14.67 15.59
CA ASN A 471 6.79 -14.81 15.81
C ASN A 471 6.05 -15.54 14.68
N LYS A 472 6.70 -15.84 13.54
CA LYS A 472 6.14 -16.70 12.48
C LYS A 472 5.58 -18.02 13.02
N TYR A 473 6.14 -18.57 14.11
CA TYR A 473 5.67 -19.79 14.75
C TYR A 473 4.29 -19.67 15.44
N LEU A 474 3.80 -18.45 15.70
CA LEU A 474 2.44 -18.21 16.19
C LEU A 474 1.36 -18.56 15.14
N LEU A 475 1.75 -18.71 13.86
CA LEU A 475 0.86 -19.22 12.81
C LEU A 475 0.54 -20.71 12.95
N LEU A 476 1.26 -21.43 13.82
CA LEU A 476 1.07 -22.86 14.07
C LEU A 476 0.18 -23.07 15.29
N ASN A 477 -0.34 -24.29 15.48
CA ASN A 477 -0.93 -24.71 16.75
C ASN A 477 0.06 -25.54 17.59
N ASN A 478 -0.34 -25.89 18.80
CA ASN A 478 0.50 -26.67 19.73
C ASN A 478 0.95 -28.04 19.17
N GLN A 479 0.10 -28.72 18.39
CA GLN A 479 0.44 -30.01 17.79
C GLN A 479 1.49 -29.85 16.67
N GLU A 480 1.38 -28.79 15.89
CA GLU A 480 2.28 -28.45 14.80
C GLU A 480 3.66 -27.99 15.32
N LEU A 481 3.71 -27.26 16.44
CA LEU A 481 4.98 -26.96 17.11
C LEU A 481 5.68 -28.23 17.60
N ASN A 482 4.93 -29.15 18.22
CA ASN A 482 5.48 -30.45 18.63
C ASN A 482 5.97 -31.27 17.42
N GLU A 483 5.34 -31.12 16.25
CA GLU A 483 5.81 -31.74 15.01
C GLU A 483 7.19 -31.19 14.60
N LEU A 484 7.43 -29.88 14.73
CA LEU A 484 8.74 -29.28 14.46
C LEU A 484 9.83 -29.82 15.40
N SER A 485 9.54 -29.92 16.69
CA SER A 485 10.43 -30.54 17.68
C SER A 485 10.73 -32.00 17.31
N ALA A 486 9.70 -32.77 16.95
CA ALA A 486 9.84 -34.17 16.55
C ALA A 486 10.64 -34.35 15.23
N ILE A 487 10.52 -33.40 14.29
CA ILE A 487 11.33 -33.40 13.07
C ILE A 487 12.81 -33.19 13.43
N SER A 488 13.11 -32.20 14.28
CA SER A 488 14.47 -31.88 14.71
C SER A 488 15.12 -33.08 15.42
N LEU A 489 14.40 -33.69 16.36
CA LEU A 489 14.82 -34.90 17.06
C LEU A 489 15.12 -36.06 16.09
N LYS A 490 14.21 -36.32 15.14
CA LYS A 490 14.38 -37.40 14.16
C LYS A 490 15.58 -37.17 13.23
N ALA A 491 15.87 -35.91 12.90
CA ALA A 491 17.00 -35.54 12.05
C ALA A 491 18.33 -35.43 12.82
N ASN A 492 18.31 -35.59 14.15
CA ASN A 492 19.46 -35.40 15.03
C ASN A 492 20.11 -34.01 14.85
N ILE A 493 19.27 -32.98 14.80
CA ILE A 493 19.69 -31.58 14.72
C ILE A 493 19.19 -30.80 15.95
N PRO A 494 19.88 -29.74 16.37
CA PRO A 494 19.38 -28.85 17.42
C PRO A 494 18.01 -28.30 17.06
N GLU A 495 17.13 -28.24 18.04
CA GLU A 495 15.84 -27.58 17.88
C GLU A 495 16.03 -26.07 17.71
N VAL A 496 15.20 -25.45 16.88
CA VAL A 496 15.26 -24.02 16.63
C VAL A 496 14.87 -23.28 17.91
N GLU A 497 15.76 -22.40 18.41
CA GLU A 497 15.55 -21.66 19.66
C GLU A 497 14.24 -20.88 19.68
N ALA A 498 13.88 -20.23 18.57
CA ALA A 498 12.61 -19.53 18.43
C ALA A 498 11.37 -20.44 18.60
N VAL A 499 11.45 -21.73 18.23
CA VAL A 499 10.37 -22.71 18.47
C VAL A 499 10.24 -23.02 19.95
N LEU A 500 11.37 -23.22 20.64
CA LEU A 500 11.41 -23.48 22.09
C LEU A 500 10.89 -22.29 22.90
N ASN A 501 11.25 -21.08 22.48
CA ASN A 501 10.88 -19.82 23.15
C ASN A 501 9.47 -19.34 22.79
N THR A 502 8.77 -20.01 21.87
CA THR A 502 7.41 -19.63 21.48
C THR A 502 6.44 -19.86 22.63
N ASP A 503 5.77 -18.79 23.08
CA ASP A 503 4.70 -18.89 24.08
C ASP A 503 3.48 -19.62 23.50
N ARG A 504 3.28 -20.85 24.01
CA ARG A 504 2.20 -21.77 23.62
C ARG A 504 0.79 -21.26 23.95
N SER A 505 0.65 -20.20 24.73
CA SER A 505 -0.63 -19.54 25.01
C SER A 505 -1.05 -18.53 23.94
N LEU A 506 -0.13 -18.16 23.03
CA LEU A 506 -0.31 -17.16 21.97
C LEU A 506 -0.46 -17.77 20.56
N VAL A 507 -0.32 -19.09 20.44
CA VAL A 507 -0.37 -19.83 19.17
C VAL A 507 -1.81 -20.07 18.73
N CYS A 508 -2.00 -20.50 17.47
CA CYS A 508 -3.33 -20.79 16.94
C CYS A 508 -4.04 -21.92 17.72
N ASP A 509 -5.33 -21.73 17.95
CA ASP A 509 -6.22 -22.77 18.51
C ASP A 509 -6.76 -23.73 17.42
N GLY A 510 -7.35 -24.83 17.86
CA GLY A 510 -8.06 -25.78 16.99
C GLY A 510 -7.17 -26.81 16.32
N LYS A 511 -7.73 -27.51 15.33
CA LYS A 511 -7.09 -28.69 14.70
C LYS A 511 -5.89 -28.36 13.81
N ARG A 512 -5.81 -27.13 13.29
CA ARG A 512 -4.80 -26.69 12.32
C ARG A 512 -4.45 -25.23 12.60
N GLY A 513 -3.16 -24.91 12.57
CA GLY A 513 -2.71 -23.53 12.54
C GLY A 513 -3.01 -22.87 11.20
N LEU A 514 -2.85 -21.55 11.18
CA LEU A 514 -3.12 -20.70 10.04
C LEU A 514 -2.25 -21.04 8.83
N LEU A 515 -0.98 -21.41 9.03
CA LEU A 515 -0.09 -21.83 7.95
C LEU A 515 -0.59 -23.09 7.25
N THR A 516 -0.98 -24.12 8.01
CA THR A 516 -1.51 -25.37 7.44
C THR A 516 -2.83 -25.14 6.68
N ARG A 517 -3.66 -24.20 7.15
CA ARG A 517 -4.91 -23.84 6.45
C ARG A 517 -4.64 -23.08 5.16
N LEU A 518 -3.67 -22.15 5.17
CA LEU A 518 -3.20 -21.46 3.97
C LEU A 518 -2.73 -22.44 2.89
N LEU A 519 -1.95 -23.46 3.27
CA LEU A 519 -1.52 -24.51 2.33
C LEU A 519 -2.67 -25.30 1.74
N GLN A 520 -3.77 -25.50 2.49
CA GLN A 520 -4.93 -26.24 2.00
C GLN A 520 -5.75 -25.47 0.99
N VAL A 521 -5.85 -24.15 1.15
CA VAL A 521 -6.54 -23.31 0.17
C VAL A 521 -5.66 -23.12 -1.07
N MET A 522 -4.36 -22.92 -0.89
CA MET A 522 -3.38 -22.82 -1.99
C MET A 522 -3.44 -24.04 -2.92
N LYS A 523 -3.52 -25.25 -2.37
CA LYS A 523 -3.62 -26.49 -3.15
C LYS A 523 -4.91 -26.63 -3.96
N LYS A 524 -5.96 -25.92 -3.58
CA LYS A 524 -7.28 -25.95 -4.22
C LYS A 524 -7.54 -24.74 -5.12
N GLU A 525 -6.64 -23.77 -5.09
CA GLU A 525 -6.76 -22.53 -5.84
C GLU A 525 -6.73 -22.82 -7.36
N PRO A 526 -7.60 -22.23 -8.20
CA PRO A 526 -7.54 -22.42 -9.65
C PRO A 526 -6.21 -21.93 -10.25
N ALA A 527 -5.77 -22.51 -11.38
CA ALA A 527 -4.49 -22.18 -12.01
C ALA A 527 -4.38 -20.70 -12.45
N GLU A 528 -5.50 -20.13 -12.91
CA GLU A 528 -5.60 -18.73 -13.40
C GLU A 528 -5.79 -17.70 -12.28
N SER A 529 -5.90 -18.14 -11.02
CA SER A 529 -6.20 -17.24 -9.90
C SER A 529 -5.01 -16.36 -9.51
N SER A 530 -5.24 -15.06 -9.45
CA SER A 530 -4.27 -14.05 -8.96
C SER A 530 -3.89 -14.27 -7.49
N PHE A 531 -4.71 -14.97 -6.70
CA PHE A 531 -4.39 -15.30 -5.30
C PHE A 531 -3.14 -16.17 -5.16
N ARG A 532 -2.80 -16.97 -6.17
CA ARG A 532 -1.62 -17.84 -6.13
C ARG A 532 -0.33 -17.07 -5.86
N PHE A 533 -0.21 -15.87 -6.43
CA PHE A 533 0.90 -14.96 -6.18
C PHE A 533 1.02 -14.64 -4.68
N TRP A 534 -0.04 -14.10 -4.09
CA TRP A 534 -0.05 -13.69 -2.69
C TRP A 534 0.08 -14.87 -1.71
N GLN A 535 -0.53 -16.02 -2.03
CA GLN A 535 -0.40 -17.24 -1.23
C GLN A 535 1.05 -17.75 -1.21
N ALA A 536 1.71 -17.79 -2.37
CA ALA A 536 3.11 -18.20 -2.46
C ALA A 536 4.02 -17.28 -1.64
N ARG A 537 3.84 -15.96 -1.73
CA ARG A 537 4.58 -14.96 -0.95
C ARG A 537 4.37 -15.10 0.56
N ALA A 538 3.13 -15.33 0.99
CA ALA A 538 2.83 -15.53 2.41
C ALA A 538 3.50 -16.81 2.96
N VAL A 539 3.48 -17.92 2.21
CA VAL A 539 4.15 -19.16 2.64
C VAL A 539 5.69 -19.02 2.59
N GLU A 540 6.22 -18.35 1.56
CA GLU A 540 7.65 -18.10 1.43
C GLU A 540 8.17 -17.25 2.58
N SER A 541 7.44 -16.21 2.99
CA SER A 541 7.83 -15.36 4.11
C SER A 541 8.01 -16.12 5.43
N PHE A 542 7.32 -17.25 5.62
CA PHE A 542 7.52 -18.15 6.77
C PHE A 542 8.86 -18.89 6.70
N LEU A 543 9.37 -19.17 5.50
CA LEU A 543 10.67 -19.83 5.31
C LEU A 543 11.86 -18.86 5.35
N ARG A 544 11.62 -17.56 5.10
CA ARG A 544 12.67 -16.52 5.14
C ARG A 544 13.26 -16.33 6.54
N GLY A 545 14.48 -15.81 6.58
CA GLY A 545 15.32 -15.73 7.78
C GLY A 545 16.40 -16.81 7.78
N THR A 546 16.77 -17.27 8.97
CA THR A 546 17.72 -18.39 9.13
C THR A 546 17.10 -19.67 8.59
N THR A 547 17.82 -20.39 7.73
CA THR A 547 17.30 -21.61 7.08
C THR A 547 17.08 -22.70 8.11
N SER A 548 15.84 -23.21 8.21
CA SER A 548 15.44 -24.27 9.15
C SER A 548 15.03 -25.53 8.39
N TYR A 549 15.77 -26.62 8.61
CA TYR A 549 15.42 -27.94 8.08
C TYR A 549 14.05 -28.40 8.60
N ALA A 550 13.72 -28.12 9.87
CA ALA A 550 12.45 -28.49 10.47
C ALA A 550 11.26 -27.78 9.79
N ASP A 551 11.39 -26.47 9.53
CA ASP A 551 10.36 -25.66 8.85
C ASP A 551 10.12 -26.18 7.43
N GLN A 552 11.20 -26.44 6.68
CA GLN A 552 11.12 -26.98 5.32
C GLN A 552 10.45 -28.37 5.33
N MET A 553 10.87 -29.27 6.21
CA MET A 553 10.31 -30.61 6.31
C MET A 553 8.84 -30.62 6.72
N PHE A 554 8.42 -29.69 7.58
CA PHE A 554 7.02 -29.51 7.94
C PHE A 554 6.14 -29.21 6.72
N LEU A 555 6.61 -28.34 5.81
CA LEU A 555 5.93 -28.01 4.57
C LEU A 555 6.04 -29.14 3.51
N LEU A 556 7.19 -29.81 3.43
CA LEU A 556 7.39 -30.97 2.55
C LEU A 556 6.46 -32.13 2.93
N LYS A 557 6.28 -32.43 4.22
CA LYS A 557 5.30 -33.43 4.70
C LYS A 557 3.87 -33.09 4.32
N ARG A 558 3.56 -31.80 4.18
CA ARG A 558 2.27 -31.30 3.70
C ARG A 558 2.19 -31.25 2.18
N GLY A 559 3.19 -31.74 1.44
CA GLY A 559 3.19 -31.87 -0.02
C GLY A 559 3.24 -30.54 -0.78
N LEU A 560 3.94 -29.54 -0.22
CA LEU A 560 4.08 -28.23 -0.85
C LEU A 560 4.96 -28.28 -2.11
N LEU A 561 6.08 -29.01 -2.06
CA LEU A 561 7.03 -29.11 -3.18
C LEU A 561 6.37 -29.71 -4.42
N GLU A 562 5.65 -30.81 -4.26
CA GLU A 562 4.96 -31.49 -5.35
C GLU A 562 3.87 -30.60 -5.97
N HIS A 563 3.20 -29.78 -5.15
CA HIS A 563 2.23 -28.80 -5.65
C HIS A 563 2.88 -27.70 -6.48
N ILE A 564 4.00 -27.13 -6.00
CA ILE A 564 4.72 -26.09 -6.74
C ILE A 564 5.24 -26.62 -8.07
N LEU A 565 5.82 -27.82 -8.08
CA LEU A 565 6.31 -28.45 -9.31
C LEU A 565 5.19 -28.78 -10.29
N TYR A 566 4.03 -29.25 -9.80
CA TYR A 566 2.84 -29.39 -10.63
C TYR A 566 2.48 -28.06 -11.31
N CYS A 567 2.49 -26.96 -10.56
CA CYS A 567 2.17 -25.65 -11.13
C CYS A 567 3.19 -25.16 -12.17
N ILE A 568 4.49 -25.37 -11.94
CA ILE A 568 5.54 -24.93 -12.87
C ILE A 568 5.59 -25.80 -14.14
N VAL A 569 5.39 -27.12 -14.01
CA VAL A 569 5.68 -28.10 -15.06
C VAL A 569 4.43 -28.65 -15.74
N ASP A 570 3.40 -28.97 -14.96
CA ASP A 570 2.24 -29.73 -15.44
C ASP A 570 0.97 -28.86 -15.60
N SER A 571 0.97 -27.62 -15.10
CA SER A 571 -0.16 -26.69 -15.24
C SER A 571 0.08 -25.64 -16.33
N GLU A 572 -0.99 -25.12 -16.94
CA GLU A 572 -0.91 -24.01 -17.89
C GLU A 572 -0.70 -22.63 -17.22
N CYS A 573 0.08 -22.56 -16.13
CA CYS A 573 0.34 -21.29 -15.46
C CYS A 573 1.10 -20.34 -16.39
N LYS A 574 0.40 -19.31 -16.90
CA LYS A 574 0.94 -18.29 -17.82
C LYS A 574 1.38 -17.01 -17.10
N SER A 575 0.96 -16.82 -15.85
CA SER A 575 1.29 -15.61 -15.09
C SER A 575 2.75 -15.59 -14.65
N ARG A 576 3.48 -14.58 -15.11
CA ARG A 576 4.89 -14.35 -14.78
C ARG A 576 5.09 -14.14 -13.29
N ASP A 577 4.25 -13.34 -12.64
CA ASP A 577 4.37 -13.02 -11.21
C ASP A 577 4.15 -14.26 -10.33
N VAL A 578 3.22 -15.12 -10.72
CA VAL A 578 2.95 -16.39 -10.04
C VAL A 578 4.14 -17.33 -10.19
N LEU A 579 4.71 -17.47 -11.40
CA LEU A 579 5.91 -18.29 -11.63
C LEU A 579 7.11 -17.78 -10.84
N GLN A 580 7.37 -16.47 -10.82
CA GLN A 580 8.40 -15.86 -9.98
C GLN A 580 8.22 -16.26 -8.51
N SER A 581 7.01 -16.11 -7.99
CA SER A 581 6.71 -16.41 -6.59
C SER A 581 6.88 -17.89 -6.25
N TYR A 582 6.60 -18.79 -7.20
CA TYR A 582 6.90 -20.21 -7.04
C TYR A 582 8.39 -20.53 -7.10
N PHE A 583 9.17 -19.87 -7.96
CA PHE A 583 10.61 -20.08 -7.99
C PHE A 583 11.29 -19.66 -6.70
N ASP A 584 10.92 -18.49 -6.16
CA ASP A 584 11.41 -18.00 -4.89
C ASP A 584 11.00 -18.93 -3.73
N LEU A 585 9.72 -19.34 -3.65
CA LEU A 585 9.23 -20.27 -2.64
C LEU A 585 9.92 -21.63 -2.74
N LEU A 586 10.12 -22.16 -3.95
CA LEU A 586 10.85 -23.39 -4.19
C LEU A 586 12.32 -23.26 -3.76
N GLY A 587 12.92 -22.11 -4.04
CA GLY A 587 14.26 -21.75 -3.58
C GLY A 587 14.39 -21.85 -2.07
N GLU A 588 13.52 -21.17 -1.30
CA GLU A 588 13.55 -21.22 0.16
C GLU A 588 13.21 -22.62 0.71
N LEU A 589 12.31 -23.36 0.06
CA LEU A 589 11.91 -24.71 0.49
C LEU A 589 13.02 -25.76 0.29
N MET A 590 13.83 -25.64 -0.77
CA MET A 590 14.85 -26.63 -1.13
C MET A 590 16.24 -26.31 -0.59
N LYS A 591 16.52 -25.04 -0.27
CA LYS A 591 17.84 -24.56 0.12
C LYS A 591 18.47 -25.42 1.21
N PHE A 592 19.62 -26.02 0.91
CA PHE A 592 20.40 -26.91 1.77
C PHE A 592 19.71 -28.19 2.25
N ASN A 593 18.56 -28.57 1.65
CA ASN A 593 17.75 -29.69 2.13
C ASN A 593 17.82 -30.91 1.20
N VAL A 594 18.60 -31.92 1.61
CA VAL A 594 18.82 -33.17 0.85
C VAL A 594 17.50 -33.88 0.53
N ASP A 595 16.57 -33.96 1.48
CA ASP A 595 15.27 -34.60 1.29
C ASP A 595 14.39 -33.86 0.27
N ALA A 596 14.48 -32.53 0.22
CA ALA A 596 13.79 -31.73 -0.77
C ALA A 596 14.31 -32.04 -2.19
N PHE A 597 15.63 -32.15 -2.38
CA PHE A 597 16.22 -32.53 -3.66
C PHE A 597 15.89 -33.98 -4.07
N LYS A 598 15.82 -34.92 -3.12
CA LYS A 598 15.31 -36.28 -3.39
C LYS A 598 13.88 -36.26 -3.92
N ARG A 599 13.00 -35.50 -3.26
CA ARG A 599 11.59 -35.36 -3.67
C ARG A 599 11.44 -34.66 -5.01
N PHE A 600 12.22 -33.61 -5.26
CA PHE A 600 12.30 -32.95 -6.55
C PHE A 600 12.63 -33.95 -7.66
N ASN A 601 13.70 -34.74 -7.48
CA ASN A 601 14.13 -35.72 -8.49
C ASN A 601 13.08 -36.81 -8.72
N LYS A 602 12.38 -37.23 -7.66
CA LYS A 602 11.27 -38.17 -7.75
C LYS A 602 10.08 -37.62 -8.55
N TYR A 603 9.78 -36.32 -8.43
CA TYR A 603 8.71 -35.67 -9.19
C TYR A 603 9.11 -35.42 -10.65
N ILE A 604 10.32 -34.90 -10.87
CA ILE A 604 10.91 -34.61 -12.19
C ILE A 604 11.66 -35.84 -12.71
N ASN A 605 10.93 -36.95 -12.83
CA ASN A 605 11.49 -38.27 -13.12
C ASN A 605 11.68 -38.57 -14.63
N THR A 606 11.15 -37.74 -15.54
CA THR A 606 11.33 -37.87 -17.00
C THR A 606 12.14 -36.71 -17.59
N ASP A 607 12.82 -36.96 -18.70
CA ASP A 607 13.56 -35.90 -19.41
C ASP A 607 12.61 -34.79 -19.88
N ALA A 608 11.42 -35.15 -20.40
CA ALA A 608 10.40 -34.19 -20.81
C ALA A 608 10.03 -33.20 -19.69
N LYS A 609 9.76 -33.68 -18.46
CA LYS A 609 9.46 -32.80 -17.32
C LYS A 609 10.65 -31.92 -16.97
N PHE A 610 11.87 -32.45 -17.03
CA PHE A 610 13.08 -31.71 -16.76
C PHE A 610 13.31 -30.58 -17.79
N GLN A 611 13.09 -30.86 -19.09
CA GLN A 611 13.20 -29.86 -20.14
C GLN A 611 12.14 -28.76 -20.01
N VAL A 612 10.90 -29.09 -19.64
CA VAL A 612 9.86 -28.09 -19.36
C VAL A 612 10.28 -27.21 -18.18
N PHE A 613 10.77 -27.80 -17.08
CA PHE A 613 11.25 -27.05 -15.93
C PHE A 613 12.40 -26.11 -16.28
N LEU A 614 13.40 -26.60 -17.02
CA LEU A 614 14.53 -25.78 -17.48
C LEU A 614 14.08 -24.68 -18.45
N LYS A 615 13.09 -24.94 -19.30
CA LYS A 615 12.52 -23.91 -20.19
C LYS A 615 11.93 -22.76 -19.39
N GLN A 616 11.24 -23.03 -18.28
CA GLN A 616 10.67 -21.99 -17.42
C GLN A 616 11.75 -21.17 -16.70
N ILE A 617 12.84 -21.79 -16.25
CA ILE A 617 13.99 -21.05 -15.69
C ILE A 617 14.62 -20.17 -16.78
N ASN A 618 14.77 -20.70 -17.99
CA ASN A 618 15.47 -20.01 -19.07
C ASN A 618 14.65 -18.90 -19.74
N SER A 619 13.31 -18.98 -19.73
CA SER A 619 12.43 -17.97 -20.32
C SER A 619 12.41 -16.67 -19.53
N SER A 620 12.56 -16.74 -18.20
CA SER A 620 12.68 -15.56 -17.34
C SER A 620 13.74 -15.76 -16.26
N LEU A 621 14.97 -15.36 -16.58
CA LEU A 621 16.09 -15.53 -15.67
C LEU A 621 16.04 -14.56 -14.49
N VAL A 622 15.52 -13.34 -14.68
CA VAL A 622 15.33 -12.37 -13.58
C VAL A 622 14.45 -12.98 -12.50
N ASP A 623 13.36 -13.64 -12.88
CA ASP A 623 12.38 -14.17 -11.94
C ASP A 623 12.82 -15.49 -11.28
N SER A 624 13.70 -16.26 -11.95
CA SER A 624 14.14 -17.58 -11.49
C SER A 624 15.52 -17.58 -10.82
N ASN A 625 16.24 -16.45 -10.81
CA ASN A 625 17.62 -16.40 -10.34
C ASN A 625 17.79 -16.80 -8.86
N MET A 626 16.78 -16.56 -8.02
CA MET A 626 16.80 -16.95 -6.61
C MET A 626 16.83 -18.47 -6.45
N LEU A 627 16.11 -19.21 -7.31
CA LEU A 627 16.22 -20.67 -7.38
C LEU A 627 17.61 -21.10 -7.87
N VAL A 628 18.14 -20.47 -8.93
CA VAL A 628 19.49 -20.78 -9.43
C VAL A 628 20.54 -20.60 -8.33
N ARG A 629 20.44 -19.53 -7.55
CA ARG A 629 21.29 -19.29 -6.38
C ARG A 629 21.14 -20.39 -5.34
N CYS A 630 19.91 -20.75 -4.98
CA CYS A 630 19.61 -21.83 -4.03
C CYS A 630 20.27 -23.14 -4.44
N VAL A 631 20.12 -23.56 -5.70
CA VAL A 631 20.68 -24.81 -6.20
C VAL A 631 22.21 -24.77 -6.19
N THR A 632 22.81 -23.64 -6.60
CA THR A 632 24.26 -23.47 -6.63
C THR A 632 24.88 -23.53 -5.23
N LEU A 633 24.27 -22.84 -4.25
CA LEU A 633 24.69 -22.88 -2.85
C LEU A 633 24.52 -24.28 -2.25
N SER A 634 23.41 -24.94 -2.54
CA SER A 634 23.13 -26.29 -2.03
C SER A 634 24.12 -27.31 -2.59
N LEU A 635 24.44 -27.21 -3.88
CA LEU A 635 25.47 -28.04 -4.52
C LEU A 635 26.82 -27.89 -3.82
N ASP A 636 27.30 -26.65 -3.63
CA ASP A 636 28.58 -26.41 -2.95
C ASP A 636 28.59 -26.97 -1.52
N ARG A 637 27.49 -26.82 -0.79
CA ARG A 637 27.38 -27.39 0.56
C ARG A 637 27.42 -28.92 0.55
N PHE A 638 26.72 -29.55 -0.39
CA PHE A 638 26.64 -31.01 -0.49
C PHE A 638 27.97 -31.63 -0.93
N GLU A 639 28.69 -31.02 -1.87
CA GLU A 639 30.01 -31.50 -2.30
C GLU A 639 31.05 -31.48 -1.16
N ASN A 640 30.86 -30.62 -0.16
CA ASN A 640 31.74 -30.51 1.01
C ASN A 640 31.27 -31.36 2.21
N GLN A 641 30.21 -32.15 2.07
CA GLN A 641 29.67 -33.00 3.13
C GLN A 641 30.01 -34.48 2.90
N VAL A 642 30.46 -35.16 3.96
CA VAL A 642 30.74 -36.60 3.94
C VAL A 642 29.55 -37.35 4.56
N ASP A 643 28.47 -37.50 3.79
CA ASP A 643 27.25 -38.22 4.20
C ASP A 643 26.73 -39.09 3.03
N MET A 644 26.40 -40.35 3.31
CA MET A 644 25.93 -41.31 2.30
C MET A 644 24.64 -40.86 1.58
N LYS A 645 23.70 -40.22 2.29
CA LYS A 645 22.47 -39.69 1.70
C LYS A 645 22.76 -38.51 0.78
N VAL A 646 23.77 -37.71 1.09
CA VAL A 646 24.22 -36.61 0.24
C VAL A 646 24.86 -37.15 -1.03
N ALA A 647 25.72 -38.17 -0.92
CA ALA A 647 26.36 -38.82 -2.07
C ALA A 647 25.33 -39.41 -3.05
N GLU A 648 24.31 -40.09 -2.53
CA GLU A 648 23.18 -40.61 -3.32
C GLU A 648 22.48 -39.48 -4.09
N VAL A 649 22.14 -38.37 -3.43
CA VAL A 649 21.48 -37.23 -4.08
C VAL A 649 22.34 -36.57 -5.15
N LEU A 650 23.64 -36.38 -4.90
CA LEU A 650 24.56 -35.83 -5.90
C LEU A 650 24.65 -36.72 -7.13
N SER A 651 24.56 -38.05 -6.96
CA SER A 651 24.62 -39.01 -8.06
C SER A 651 23.32 -39.11 -8.88
N GLU A 652 22.16 -38.93 -8.25
CA GLU A 652 20.86 -39.16 -8.89
C GLU A 652 20.14 -37.89 -9.34
N CYS A 653 20.37 -36.76 -8.66
CA CYS A 653 19.59 -35.54 -8.88
C CYS A 653 19.99 -34.84 -10.18
N ARG A 654 19.09 -34.87 -11.17
CA ARG A 654 19.30 -34.26 -12.50
C ARG A 654 19.59 -32.77 -12.44
N LEU A 655 18.94 -32.06 -11.52
CA LEU A 655 19.13 -30.61 -11.36
C LEU A 655 20.52 -30.27 -10.81
N LEU A 656 20.99 -31.01 -9.81
CA LEU A 656 22.35 -30.82 -9.26
C LEU A 656 23.41 -31.20 -10.29
N ALA A 657 23.23 -32.33 -10.98
CA ALA A 657 24.11 -32.75 -12.07
C ALA A 657 24.19 -31.68 -13.18
N TYR A 658 23.07 -31.08 -13.57
CA TYR A 658 23.03 -30.00 -14.56
C TYR A 658 23.79 -28.74 -14.12
N ILE A 659 23.58 -28.28 -12.88
CA ILE A 659 24.25 -27.09 -12.33
C ILE A 659 25.73 -27.34 -12.02
N SER A 660 26.15 -28.58 -11.76
CA SER A 660 27.56 -28.91 -11.52
C SER A 660 28.47 -28.67 -12.74
N GLN A 661 27.89 -28.62 -13.95
CA GLN A 661 28.63 -28.43 -15.18
C GLN A 661 29.10 -26.97 -15.34
N VAL A 662 30.41 -26.77 -15.48
CA VAL A 662 30.99 -25.42 -15.69
C VAL A 662 30.35 -24.69 -16.87
N PRO A 663 30.09 -25.31 -18.06
CA PRO A 663 29.40 -24.62 -19.16
C PRO A 663 28.01 -24.08 -18.77
N THR A 664 27.26 -24.82 -17.96
CA THR A 664 25.95 -24.39 -17.45
C THR A 664 26.09 -23.18 -16.52
N GLN A 665 27.00 -23.25 -15.56
CA GLN A 665 27.26 -22.13 -14.64
C GLN A 665 27.71 -20.86 -15.38
N MET A 666 28.57 -21.02 -16.40
CA MET A 666 29.02 -19.92 -17.24
C MET A 666 27.89 -19.32 -18.08
N SER A 667 26.99 -20.14 -18.62
CA SER A 667 25.79 -19.67 -19.33
C SER A 667 24.90 -18.81 -18.44
N PHE A 668 24.64 -19.24 -17.21
CA PHE A 668 23.89 -18.44 -16.24
C PHE A 668 24.63 -17.17 -15.86
N LEU A 669 25.91 -17.26 -15.47
CA LEU A 669 26.71 -16.12 -15.07
C LEU A 669 26.76 -15.03 -16.15
N PHE A 670 27.03 -15.42 -17.39
CA PHE A 670 27.06 -14.51 -18.53
C PHE A 670 25.72 -13.79 -18.71
N ARG A 671 24.60 -14.53 -18.67
CA ARG A 671 23.26 -13.96 -18.86
C ARG A 671 22.85 -13.08 -17.69
N LEU A 672 23.12 -13.47 -16.45
CA LEU A 672 22.77 -12.71 -15.25
C LEU A 672 23.46 -11.33 -15.22
N ILE A 673 24.71 -11.25 -15.69
CA ILE A 673 25.43 -9.98 -15.81
C ILE A 673 24.87 -9.16 -16.99
N ASN A 674 24.58 -9.82 -18.12
CA ASN A 674 24.18 -9.12 -19.35
C ASN A 674 22.74 -8.56 -19.34
N ILE A 675 21.87 -9.00 -18.43
CA ILE A 675 20.47 -8.53 -18.33
C ILE A 675 20.29 -7.29 -17.44
N ILE A 676 21.33 -6.87 -16.72
CA ILE A 676 21.27 -5.74 -15.79
C ILE A 676 22.36 -4.70 -16.10
N HIS A 677 22.02 -3.44 -15.86
CA HIS A 677 22.92 -2.29 -15.92
C HIS A 677 22.67 -1.38 -14.73
N VAL A 678 23.65 -0.60 -14.29
CA VAL A 678 23.53 0.27 -13.10
C VAL A 678 22.33 1.22 -13.22
N GLN A 679 22.08 1.72 -14.43
CA GLN A 679 20.98 2.64 -14.75
C GLN A 679 19.60 1.97 -14.70
N THR A 680 19.52 0.65 -14.82
CA THR A 680 18.26 -0.11 -14.86
C THR A 680 18.06 -1.03 -13.65
N LEU A 681 18.98 -0.99 -12.68
CA LEU A 681 18.85 -1.77 -11.45
C LEU A 681 17.64 -1.30 -10.64
N THR A 682 16.77 -2.24 -10.29
CA THR A 682 15.60 -2.06 -9.42
C THR A 682 15.66 -3.05 -8.26
N GLN A 683 14.72 -2.96 -7.31
CA GLN A 683 14.60 -3.97 -6.24
C GLN A 683 14.30 -5.38 -6.79
N GLU A 684 13.71 -5.48 -7.98
CA GLU A 684 13.30 -6.76 -8.57
C GLU A 684 14.47 -7.50 -9.22
N ASN A 685 15.40 -6.78 -9.86
CA ASN A 685 16.46 -7.40 -10.67
C ASN A 685 17.86 -7.39 -10.02
N VAL A 686 18.09 -6.64 -8.93
CA VAL A 686 19.39 -6.58 -8.23
C VAL A 686 19.85 -7.95 -7.71
N SER A 687 18.91 -8.86 -7.49
CA SER A 687 19.17 -10.26 -7.16
C SER A 687 20.05 -10.97 -8.22
N CYS A 688 19.99 -10.57 -9.50
CA CYS A 688 20.83 -11.14 -10.56
C CYS A 688 22.32 -10.87 -10.31
N LEU A 689 22.67 -9.66 -9.85
CA LEU A 689 24.04 -9.29 -9.48
C LEU A 689 24.54 -10.14 -8.31
N ASN A 690 23.71 -10.27 -7.27
CA ASN A 690 24.05 -11.06 -6.09
C ASN A 690 24.21 -12.55 -6.43
N THR A 691 23.39 -13.10 -7.34
CA THR A 691 23.52 -14.49 -7.81
C THR A 691 24.80 -14.68 -8.63
N SER A 692 25.17 -13.70 -9.47
CA SER A 692 26.44 -13.70 -10.21
C SER A 692 27.64 -13.74 -9.27
N LEU A 693 27.60 -12.90 -8.22
CA LEU A 693 28.63 -12.88 -7.17
C LEU A 693 28.72 -14.21 -6.43
N VAL A 694 27.59 -14.84 -6.06
CA VAL A 694 27.60 -16.17 -5.44
C VAL A 694 28.34 -17.19 -6.31
N ILE A 695 28.05 -17.26 -7.61
CA ILE A 695 28.74 -18.20 -8.52
C ILE A 695 30.26 -17.98 -8.48
N LEU A 696 30.71 -16.73 -8.56
CA LEU A 696 32.14 -16.39 -8.54
C LEU A 696 32.78 -16.59 -7.17
N MET A 697 32.06 -16.32 -6.08
CA MET A 697 32.50 -16.55 -4.71
C MET A 697 32.77 -18.03 -4.44
N LEU A 698 31.91 -18.91 -4.96
CA LEU A 698 32.08 -20.36 -4.89
C LEU A 698 33.21 -20.85 -5.81
N ALA A 699 33.32 -20.29 -7.01
CA ALA A 699 34.49 -20.54 -7.88
C ALA A 699 35.80 -20.13 -7.20
N ARG A 700 35.81 -18.99 -6.47
CA ARG A 700 36.95 -18.52 -5.69
C ARG A 700 37.32 -19.49 -4.56
N ARG A 701 36.35 -20.02 -3.81
CA ARG A 701 36.60 -21.04 -2.77
C ARG A 701 37.28 -22.29 -3.32
N LYS A 702 37.03 -22.60 -4.60
CA LYS A 702 37.62 -23.73 -5.32
C LYS A 702 38.86 -23.36 -6.15
N GLU A 703 39.41 -22.16 -5.96
CA GLU A 703 40.58 -21.63 -6.69
C GLU A 703 40.39 -21.55 -8.23
N ARG A 704 39.13 -21.46 -8.69
CA ARG A 704 38.74 -21.40 -10.11
C ARG A 704 38.35 -20.01 -10.59
N LEU A 705 38.46 -18.98 -9.76
CA LEU A 705 38.07 -17.61 -10.14
C LEU A 705 38.75 -17.13 -11.44
N PRO A 706 40.09 -17.25 -11.62
CA PRO A 706 40.75 -16.84 -12.88
C PRO A 706 40.25 -17.57 -14.13
N LEU A 707 39.82 -18.84 -13.97
CA LEU A 707 39.23 -19.62 -15.06
C LEU A 707 37.89 -19.01 -15.48
N TYR A 708 37.03 -18.67 -14.53
CA TYR A 708 35.70 -18.11 -14.82
C TYR A 708 35.81 -16.74 -15.51
N LEU A 709 36.71 -15.87 -15.04
CA LEU A 709 36.96 -14.58 -15.67
C LEU A 709 37.46 -14.73 -17.12
N ARG A 710 38.39 -15.66 -17.36
CA ARG A 710 38.86 -15.98 -18.72
C ARG A 710 37.74 -16.52 -19.62
N LEU A 711 36.84 -17.35 -19.08
CA LEU A 711 35.70 -17.87 -19.84
C LEU A 711 34.69 -16.76 -20.17
N LEU A 712 34.42 -15.82 -19.26
CA LEU A 712 33.59 -14.65 -19.55
C LEU A 712 34.16 -13.81 -20.70
N GLN A 713 35.47 -13.52 -20.66
CA GLN A 713 36.15 -12.81 -21.74
C GLN A 713 35.97 -13.53 -23.08
N ARG A 714 36.21 -14.85 -23.13
CA ARG A 714 36.02 -15.64 -24.36
C ARG A 714 34.57 -15.61 -24.86
N MET A 715 33.59 -15.67 -23.97
CA MET A 715 32.18 -15.59 -24.33
C MET A 715 31.82 -14.23 -24.93
N GLU A 716 32.35 -13.15 -24.37
CA GLU A 716 32.19 -11.79 -24.90
C GLU A 716 32.76 -11.67 -26.33
N HIS A 717 33.99 -12.17 -26.57
CA HIS A 717 34.56 -12.21 -27.92
C HIS A 717 33.71 -13.03 -28.90
N SER A 718 33.19 -14.18 -28.45
CA SER A 718 32.35 -15.05 -29.31
C SER A 718 31.07 -14.36 -29.77
N LYS A 719 30.57 -13.38 -29.00
CA LYS A 719 29.38 -12.59 -29.29
C LYS A 719 29.66 -11.27 -30.00
N LYS A 720 30.94 -10.97 -30.29
CA LYS A 720 31.42 -9.80 -31.05
C LYS A 720 31.17 -8.43 -30.39
N TYR A 721 31.30 -8.34 -29.06
CA TYR A 721 31.25 -7.06 -28.32
C TYR A 721 32.32 -6.95 -27.22
N PRO A 722 33.63 -7.03 -27.56
CA PRO A 722 34.70 -6.99 -26.57
C PRO A 722 34.61 -5.74 -25.66
N GLY A 723 34.81 -5.94 -24.36
CA GLY A 723 34.67 -4.95 -23.29
C GLY A 723 33.25 -4.68 -22.80
N PHE A 724 32.18 -5.02 -23.53
CA PHE A 724 30.81 -4.65 -23.11
C PHE A 724 30.39 -5.28 -21.76
N LEU A 725 30.56 -6.59 -21.61
CA LEU A 725 30.13 -7.35 -20.43
C LEU A 725 31.03 -7.07 -19.23
N LEU A 726 32.35 -7.10 -19.42
CA LEU A 726 33.30 -6.97 -18.31
C LEU A 726 33.34 -5.55 -17.74
N ASN A 727 33.24 -4.50 -18.57
CA ASN A 727 33.08 -3.13 -18.08
C ASN A 727 31.72 -2.96 -17.37
N ASN A 728 30.63 -3.50 -17.91
CA ASN A 728 29.34 -3.48 -17.23
C ASN A 728 29.43 -4.16 -15.86
N PHE A 729 30.08 -5.33 -15.78
CA PHE A 729 30.23 -6.03 -14.52
C PHE A 729 31.07 -5.24 -13.51
N HIS A 730 32.16 -4.61 -13.95
CA HIS A 730 32.95 -3.72 -13.12
C HIS A 730 32.09 -2.58 -12.53
N ASN A 731 31.26 -1.93 -13.35
CA ASN A 731 30.37 -0.85 -12.92
C ASN A 731 29.28 -1.34 -11.94
N LEU A 732 28.71 -2.52 -12.19
CA LEU A 732 27.77 -3.17 -11.28
C LEU A 732 28.39 -3.46 -9.91
N LEU A 733 29.65 -3.90 -9.86
CA LEU A 733 30.37 -4.15 -8.60
C LEU A 733 30.70 -2.86 -7.85
N ARG A 734 31.07 -1.78 -8.55
CA ARG A 734 31.21 -0.45 -7.94
C ARG A 734 29.88 0.02 -7.34
N PHE A 735 28.78 -0.19 -8.06
CA PHE A 735 27.44 0.11 -7.55
C PHE A 735 27.10 -0.76 -6.32
N TRP A 736 27.43 -2.06 -6.35
CA TRP A 736 27.22 -2.96 -5.22
C TRP A 736 27.87 -2.46 -3.94
N GLN A 737 29.12 -1.95 -4.01
CA GLN A 737 29.79 -1.33 -2.87
C GLN A 737 29.03 -0.13 -2.33
N GLN A 738 28.56 0.77 -3.21
CA GLN A 738 27.76 1.93 -2.81
C GLN A 738 26.41 1.55 -2.20
N HIS A 739 25.82 0.42 -2.64
CA HIS A 739 24.50 0.00 -2.21
C HIS A 739 24.51 -0.78 -0.89
N TYR A 740 25.42 -1.75 -0.72
CA TYR A 740 25.37 -2.71 0.40
C TYR A 740 26.28 -2.35 1.57
N LEU A 741 27.39 -1.61 1.39
CA LEU A 741 28.35 -1.38 2.47
C LEU A 741 27.81 -0.50 3.60
N HIS A 742 26.69 0.20 3.41
CA HIS A 742 26.14 1.18 4.36
C HIS A 742 24.72 0.81 4.81
N LYS A 743 24.27 -0.42 4.53
CA LYS A 743 22.91 -0.90 4.81
C LYS A 743 22.93 -2.21 5.58
N ASP A 744 23.01 -2.11 6.91
CA ASP A 744 23.14 -3.26 7.81
C ASP A 744 22.05 -4.33 7.62
N LYS A 745 20.81 -3.90 7.35
CA LYS A 745 19.68 -4.81 7.10
C LYS A 745 19.91 -5.64 5.84
N ASP A 746 20.23 -4.99 4.72
CA ASP A 746 20.39 -5.65 3.42
C ASP A 746 21.61 -6.58 3.41
N SER A 747 22.71 -6.17 4.05
CA SER A 747 23.89 -7.03 4.22
C SER A 747 23.61 -8.26 5.08
N THR A 748 22.84 -8.10 6.16
CA THR A 748 22.42 -9.22 7.02
C THR A 748 21.52 -10.19 6.26
N CYS A 749 20.62 -9.69 5.42
CA CYS A 749 19.79 -10.52 4.55
C CYS A 749 20.62 -11.32 3.53
N LEU A 750 21.67 -10.71 2.94
CA LEU A 750 22.59 -11.44 2.05
C LEU A 750 23.33 -12.56 2.78
N GLU A 751 23.83 -12.29 3.98
CA GLU A 751 24.54 -13.27 4.79
C GLU A 751 23.61 -14.44 5.16
N ASN A 752 22.44 -14.15 5.71
CA ASN A 752 21.45 -15.17 6.11
C ASN A 752 20.96 -16.01 4.92
N SER A 753 20.66 -15.36 3.79
CA SER A 753 20.14 -16.05 2.61
C SER A 753 21.18 -16.93 1.92
N SER A 754 22.47 -16.58 2.00
CA SER A 754 23.56 -17.32 1.36
C SER A 754 24.31 -18.28 2.29
N CYS A 755 24.23 -18.08 3.61
CA CYS A 755 25.15 -18.69 4.58
C CYS A 755 26.64 -18.40 4.25
N ILE A 756 26.90 -17.25 3.63
CA ILE A 756 28.25 -16.76 3.37
C ILE A 756 28.43 -15.44 4.10
N SER A 757 29.47 -15.34 4.93
CA SER A 757 29.74 -14.14 5.70
C SER A 757 29.86 -12.91 4.82
N PHE A 758 29.25 -11.81 5.24
CA PHE A 758 29.31 -10.54 4.52
C PHE A 758 30.75 -10.02 4.38
N SER A 759 31.65 -10.40 5.30
CA SER A 759 33.09 -10.15 5.14
C SER A 759 33.66 -10.76 3.86
N TYR A 760 33.27 -11.99 3.52
CA TYR A 760 33.73 -12.69 2.32
C TYR A 760 33.10 -12.12 1.05
N TRP A 761 31.85 -11.61 1.13
CA TRP A 761 31.25 -10.80 0.06
C TRP A 761 32.10 -9.56 -0.25
N LYS A 762 32.40 -8.77 0.79
CA LYS A 762 33.22 -7.54 0.66
C LYS A 762 34.60 -7.83 0.08
N GLU A 763 35.27 -8.85 0.60
CA GLU A 763 36.60 -9.25 0.15
C GLU A 763 36.58 -9.69 -1.32
N THR A 764 35.60 -10.50 -1.73
CA THR A 764 35.50 -10.98 -3.12
C THR A 764 35.25 -9.82 -4.09
N VAL A 765 34.37 -8.88 -3.73
CA VAL A 765 34.15 -7.65 -4.53
C VAL A 765 35.42 -6.81 -4.61
N SER A 766 36.16 -6.66 -3.52
CA SER A 766 37.44 -5.93 -3.50
C SER A 766 38.51 -6.60 -4.38
N ILE A 767 38.55 -7.93 -4.44
CA ILE A 767 39.47 -8.68 -5.31
C ILE A 767 39.12 -8.48 -6.78
N LEU A 768 37.82 -8.55 -7.12
CA LEU A 768 37.33 -8.36 -8.49
C LEU A 768 37.57 -6.93 -8.99
N LEU A 769 37.51 -5.94 -8.10
CA LEU A 769 37.74 -4.51 -8.37
C LEU A 769 39.19 -4.05 -8.15
N ASN A 770 40.14 -4.98 -7.94
CA ASN A 770 41.54 -4.61 -7.75
C ASN A 770 42.08 -3.90 -9.03
N PRO A 771 42.71 -2.72 -8.92
CA PRO A 771 43.19 -1.98 -10.09
C PRO A 771 44.43 -2.61 -10.75
N ASP A 772 45.10 -3.58 -10.10
CA ASP A 772 46.26 -4.26 -10.65
C ASP A 772 45.89 -5.18 -11.83
N ARG A 773 46.28 -4.76 -13.05
CA ARG A 773 46.08 -5.52 -14.31
C ARG A 773 46.89 -6.81 -14.38
N GLN A 774 47.84 -7.05 -13.48
CA GLN A 774 48.58 -8.31 -13.39
C GLN A 774 47.89 -9.32 -12.48
N SER A 775 46.91 -8.89 -11.68
CA SER A 775 46.17 -9.77 -10.79
C SER A 775 45.25 -10.71 -11.57
N PRO A 776 45.43 -12.04 -11.52
CA PRO A 776 44.58 -12.99 -12.26
C PRO A 776 43.15 -13.08 -11.70
N SER A 777 42.87 -12.41 -10.58
CA SER A 777 41.53 -12.39 -9.95
C SER A 777 40.81 -11.05 -10.13
N ALA A 778 41.44 -10.06 -10.76
CA ALA A 778 40.86 -8.76 -11.04
C ALA A 778 40.15 -8.74 -12.40
N LEU A 779 39.02 -8.05 -12.52
CA LEU A 779 38.29 -7.92 -13.79
C LEU A 779 39.11 -7.18 -14.85
N VAL A 780 39.81 -6.12 -14.46
CA VAL A 780 40.60 -5.25 -15.36
C VAL A 780 41.73 -5.99 -16.09
N SER A 781 42.19 -7.12 -15.57
CA SER A 781 43.18 -8.00 -16.22
C SER A 781 42.64 -8.71 -17.46
N TYR A 782 41.32 -8.73 -17.63
CA TYR A 782 40.62 -9.39 -18.74
C TYR A 782 39.93 -8.41 -19.69
N ILE A 783 40.06 -7.10 -19.45
CA ILE A 783 39.54 -6.06 -20.34
C ILE A 783 40.70 -5.56 -21.21
N GLU A 784 40.54 -5.64 -22.52
CA GLU A 784 41.57 -5.14 -23.44
C GLU A 784 41.59 -3.61 -23.42
N GLU A 785 42.79 -3.04 -23.52
CA GLU A 785 43.03 -1.60 -23.39
C GLU A 785 42.18 -0.71 -24.31
N PRO A 786 41.91 -1.07 -25.59
CA PRO A 786 41.06 -0.27 -26.46
C PRO A 786 39.60 -0.18 -26.02
N TYR A 787 39.14 -1.08 -25.14
CA TYR A 787 37.75 -1.19 -24.70
C TYR A 787 37.56 -0.84 -23.22
N MET A 788 38.60 -0.39 -22.52
CA MET A 788 38.53 -0.12 -21.07
C MET A 788 37.68 1.14 -20.79
N ASP A 789 36.62 0.99 -19.98
CA ASP A 789 35.69 2.07 -19.59
C ASP A 789 35.28 1.92 -18.10
N ILE A 790 36.27 2.03 -17.21
CA ILE A 790 36.14 1.72 -15.77
C ILE A 790 36.05 2.95 -14.84
N ASP A 791 36.38 4.13 -15.38
CA ASP A 791 36.45 5.41 -14.65
C ASP A 791 35.19 6.28 -14.79
N ARG A 792 34.21 5.83 -15.59
CA ARG A 792 33.00 6.59 -15.89
C ARG A 792 32.12 6.72 -14.65
N ASP A 793 31.76 7.96 -14.31
CA ASP A 793 30.85 8.22 -13.20
C ASP A 793 29.41 7.82 -13.59
N PHE A 794 28.64 7.32 -12.62
CA PHE A 794 27.26 6.85 -12.84
C PHE A 794 26.29 7.95 -13.30
N THR A 795 26.72 9.21 -13.29
CA THR A 795 25.94 10.39 -13.74
C THR A 795 26.18 10.76 -15.20
N GLU A 796 27.11 10.11 -15.89
CA GLU A 796 27.45 10.41 -17.29
C GLU A 796 26.73 9.48 -18.28
N GLU A 797 25.39 9.59 -18.35
CA GLU A 797 24.62 9.18 -19.53
C GLU A 797 23.26 9.88 -19.62
#